data_AF-A0AAV3GUB2-F1
#
_entry.id   AF-A0AAV3GUB2-F1
#
_cell.length_a   1.000
_cell.length_b   1.000
_cell.length_c   1.000
_cell.angle_alpha   90.00
_cell.angle_beta   90.00
_cell.angle_gamma   90.00
#
_symmetry.space_group_name_H-M   'P 1'
#
loop_
_entity.id
_entity.type
_entity.pdbx_description
1 polymer ?
#
loop_
_entity_poly.entity_id
_entity_poly.type
_entity_poly.pdbx_seq_one_letter_code
_entity_poly.pdbx_strand_id
1 'polypeptide(L)'
;MIDNLITIYDKNDANNLAEHLYDTQGLGALSDWLTATVSNKLNGAEIFQGTYPISGTNADLIVEGRIIQCYVDENRAKQRLRIYYAKTSVIGNTIEVKAEPIFNDIRKSVLNKYDSGTEKITASQAWQNAKTLAKPVIPSQFSFSSLVDTLANVKIEKANFLEFFGGKEGSILDRFHGEFLKDNNTLRHEKRLGTDHKIKAIYTKNLTGLDLEIDAQSVLVGVYPFISSSSEGEDEITLPEEVIFTDYVDDYPAGYVSFVDFKDKATDVATLREAAKDWLKTNIDKQKPQVSGSIELVPLRHQRGYEKFVDLEKVSMGDGVDVYHPQLKVNMSARIVEYTFNVLTNSYDKLVVGNVKTNFLENTENNVSNLINDAIDQLKNGGEISDLLNDIVDHQTDMITGQNGGYVLLDPKEAPSRILIMDTPDKNTARNVLQINNAGIGFSKTGINGTYETAWTLDGGFNASFITAGEIVGITIRGTTLISDGADYRTSIANGKMTWYSKKVNKDIMELEARDYVSADAGIVSYTMKTGGGFMIRNPQGNLVFSTWDNGNNRPFLSFGAPNFRYSNASYVTSGDGSSLSINGSAGNSWEFKVAGRTMKFTSDGMLTLPGCFFGSWEDGKLARFEQSTVQVYKDFTVRGTKNSTVPTEHYGQRLLNAYETPEYYFADYGEAVTGDDGKVRVDIDPMFAETVNLSRYMTHVTPTELVLCAVTHEDIDHFIIETSKPNVLVRWNLVAHRLGYEDIRLKEDTAYDSTVLDQKRF
;
A
#
# COMPACT_ATOMS: atom_id res chain seq x y z
N MET A 1 5.82 -1.10 -39.67
CA MET A 1 5.58 -0.09 -38.61
C MET A 1 4.09 0.20 -38.65
N ILE A 2 3.35 -0.18 -37.61
CA ILE A 2 1.94 0.16 -37.49
C ILE A 2 1.91 1.61 -36.99
N ASP A 3 1.20 2.49 -37.70
CA ASP A 3 1.07 3.91 -37.34
C ASP A 3 0.08 4.08 -36.18
N ASN A 4 0.53 3.75 -34.96
CA ASN A 4 -0.25 3.89 -33.72
C ASN A 4 -0.33 5.34 -33.22
N LEU A 5 0.05 6.31 -34.07
CA LEU A 5 0.09 7.72 -33.71
C LEU A 5 -1.32 8.24 -33.43
N ILE A 6 -1.49 8.82 -32.24
CA ILE A 6 -2.69 9.54 -31.83
C ILE A 6 -2.54 10.99 -32.29
N THR A 7 -3.47 11.46 -33.12
CA THR A 7 -3.49 12.85 -33.63
C THR A 7 -4.60 13.64 -32.95
N ILE A 8 -4.40 14.95 -32.79
CA ILE A 8 -5.36 15.87 -32.17
C ILE A 8 -5.87 16.89 -33.20
N TYR A 9 -7.16 17.17 -33.15
CA TYR A 9 -7.89 18.06 -34.06
C TYR A 9 -8.63 19.16 -33.27
N ASP A 10 -9.03 20.22 -33.96
CA ASP A 10 -9.79 21.30 -33.35
C ASP A 10 -11.19 20.82 -32.91
N LYS A 11 -11.74 21.46 -31.88
CA LYS A 11 -13.09 21.14 -31.38
C LYS A 11 -14.17 21.24 -32.46
N ASN A 12 -13.99 22.12 -33.45
CA ASN A 12 -14.93 22.38 -34.52
C ASN A 12 -14.72 21.51 -35.75
N ASP A 13 -13.61 20.77 -35.84
CA ASP A 13 -13.33 19.91 -37.00
C ASP A 13 -14.39 18.82 -37.14
N ALA A 14 -15.12 18.47 -36.07
CA ALA A 14 -16.29 17.59 -36.12
C ALA A 14 -17.40 18.11 -37.04
N ASN A 15 -17.50 19.43 -37.22
CA ASN A 15 -18.50 20.07 -38.08
C ASN A 15 -18.03 20.23 -39.53
N ASN A 16 -16.78 19.90 -39.82
CA ASN A 16 -16.19 20.08 -41.14
C ASN A 16 -16.49 18.85 -42.03
N LEU A 17 -17.08 19.10 -43.20
CA LEU A 17 -17.64 18.09 -44.10
C LEU A 17 -16.61 17.36 -44.97
N ALA A 18 -15.33 17.73 -44.90
CA ALA A 18 -14.29 17.08 -45.70
C ALA A 18 -13.73 15.86 -44.95
N GLU A 19 -14.06 14.66 -45.41
CA GLU A 19 -13.44 13.41 -44.91
C GLU A 19 -11.90 13.48 -44.89
N HIS A 20 -11.32 14.19 -45.87
CA HIS A 20 -9.88 14.40 -46.01
C HIS A 20 -9.21 15.23 -44.90
N LEU A 21 -9.97 15.96 -44.07
CA LEU A 21 -9.38 16.71 -42.96
C LEU A 21 -8.74 15.75 -41.94
N TYR A 22 -9.33 14.56 -41.77
CA TYR A 22 -8.87 13.52 -40.84
C TYR A 22 -7.85 12.56 -41.46
N ASP A 23 -7.49 12.77 -42.73
CA ASP A 23 -6.34 12.15 -43.39
C ASP A 23 -5.05 12.97 -43.18
N THR A 24 -5.17 14.17 -42.57
CA THR A 24 -4.03 15.03 -42.18
C THR A 24 -3.61 14.78 -40.73
N GLN A 25 -2.47 15.34 -40.29
CA GLN A 25 -2.05 15.28 -38.87
C GLN A 25 -2.85 16.20 -37.93
N GLY A 26 -3.89 16.89 -38.44
CA GLY A 26 -4.70 17.81 -37.64
C GLY A 26 -3.88 18.98 -37.09
N LEU A 27 -4.09 19.30 -35.82
CA LEU A 27 -3.30 20.31 -35.09
C LEU A 27 -1.93 19.77 -34.67
N GLY A 28 -1.74 18.45 -34.65
CA GLY A 28 -0.47 17.83 -34.32
C GLY A 28 -0.61 16.38 -33.84
N ALA A 29 0.54 15.73 -33.70
CA ALA A 29 0.63 14.41 -33.10
C ALA A 29 0.87 14.49 -31.59
N LEU A 30 0.27 13.57 -30.84
CA LEU A 30 0.49 13.37 -29.41
C LEU A 30 1.31 12.08 -29.25
N SER A 31 2.64 12.17 -29.27
CA SER A 31 3.53 10.99 -29.27
C SER A 31 3.88 10.45 -27.88
N ASP A 32 3.81 11.29 -26.85
CA ASP A 32 4.46 11.04 -25.56
C ASP A 32 3.52 10.44 -24.50
N TRP A 33 2.46 9.74 -24.93
CA TRP A 33 1.51 9.10 -24.01
C TRP A 33 2.22 8.12 -23.07
N LEU A 34 1.99 8.26 -21.76
CA LEU A 34 2.43 7.29 -20.76
C LEU A 34 1.52 6.06 -20.77
N THR A 35 0.22 6.29 -20.92
CA THR A 35 -0.81 5.26 -21.07
C THR A 35 -1.87 5.76 -22.04
N ALA A 36 -2.41 4.87 -22.88
CA ALA A 36 -3.56 5.16 -23.73
C ALA A 36 -4.32 3.86 -24.02
N THR A 37 -5.53 3.76 -23.47
CA THR A 37 -6.38 2.59 -23.56
C THR A 37 -7.80 2.97 -23.95
N VAL A 38 -8.47 2.12 -24.72
CA VAL A 38 -9.89 2.23 -25.06
C VAL A 38 -10.63 1.05 -24.46
N SER A 39 -11.57 1.31 -23.58
CA SER A 39 -12.48 0.29 -23.06
C SER A 39 -13.80 0.38 -23.81
N ASN A 40 -14.29 -0.75 -24.31
CA ASN A 40 -15.56 -0.84 -25.04
C ASN A 40 -16.38 -1.99 -24.48
N LYS A 41 -17.63 -1.73 -24.13
CA LYS A 41 -18.62 -2.70 -23.68
C LYS A 41 -19.74 -2.83 -24.71
N LEU A 42 -20.17 -4.06 -25.01
CA LEU A 42 -21.21 -4.36 -25.99
C LEU A 42 -22.51 -3.67 -25.58
N ASN A 43 -23.09 -2.89 -26.51
CA ASN A 43 -24.21 -1.99 -26.26
C ASN A 43 -23.97 -0.98 -25.13
N GLY A 44 -22.77 -0.86 -24.56
CA GLY A 44 -22.45 0.03 -23.46
C GLY A 44 -21.59 1.22 -23.87
N ALA A 45 -20.77 1.68 -22.93
CA ALA A 45 -19.85 2.79 -23.16
C ALA A 45 -18.60 2.34 -23.93
N GLU A 46 -18.12 3.22 -24.80
CA GLU A 46 -16.79 3.13 -25.42
C GLU A 46 -16.03 4.38 -24.97
N ILE A 47 -14.96 4.20 -24.20
CA ILE A 47 -14.25 5.28 -23.51
C ILE A 47 -12.76 5.12 -23.73
N PHE A 48 -12.13 6.18 -24.20
CA PHE A 48 -10.68 6.33 -24.15
C PHE A 48 -10.25 6.92 -22.82
N GLN A 49 -9.21 6.36 -22.21
CA GLN A 49 -8.54 6.90 -21.05
C GLN A 49 -7.02 6.84 -21.25
N GLY A 50 -6.32 7.91 -20.89
CA GLY A 50 -4.87 7.95 -20.99
C GLY A 50 -4.25 9.02 -20.11
N THR A 51 -2.95 8.88 -19.88
CA THR A 51 -2.13 9.84 -19.14
C THR A 51 -1.05 10.39 -20.06
N TYR A 52 -0.96 11.72 -20.13
CA TYR A 52 0.01 12.44 -20.95
C TYR A 52 0.92 13.32 -20.08
N PRO A 53 2.23 13.42 -20.33
CA PRO A 53 3.11 14.30 -19.55
C PRO A 53 2.87 15.77 -19.91
N ILE A 54 2.91 16.68 -18.93
CA ILE A 54 2.75 18.12 -19.18
C ILE A 54 3.86 18.67 -20.08
N SER A 55 5.06 18.10 -19.98
CA SER A 55 6.21 18.45 -20.83
C SER A 55 6.20 17.75 -22.19
N GLY A 56 5.15 16.99 -22.51
CA GLY A 56 5.03 16.26 -23.76
C GLY A 56 4.76 17.16 -24.97
N THR A 57 5.05 16.63 -26.15
CA THR A 57 4.86 17.29 -27.43
C THR A 57 3.38 17.64 -27.63
N ASN A 58 3.08 18.91 -27.91
CA ASN A 58 1.72 19.41 -28.09
C ASN A 58 0.78 19.17 -26.88
N ALA A 59 1.31 19.03 -25.66
CA ALA A 59 0.50 18.83 -24.45
C ALA A 59 -0.49 19.97 -24.19
N ASP A 60 -0.13 21.21 -24.60
CA ASP A 60 -0.98 22.41 -24.54
C ASP A 60 -2.22 22.32 -25.43
N LEU A 61 -2.20 21.42 -26.42
CA LEU A 61 -3.35 21.15 -27.28
C LEU A 61 -4.42 20.28 -26.59
N ILE A 62 -4.08 19.56 -25.51
CA ILE A 62 -4.98 18.66 -24.81
C ILE A 62 -5.91 19.48 -23.89
N VAL A 63 -7.05 19.87 -24.45
CA VAL A 63 -8.10 20.62 -23.73
C VAL A 63 -9.47 20.02 -24.01
N GLU A 64 -10.39 20.21 -23.06
CA GLU A 64 -11.77 19.76 -23.17
C GLU A 64 -12.41 20.26 -24.48
N GLY A 65 -13.16 19.37 -25.12
CA GLY A 65 -13.86 19.61 -26.37
C GLY A 65 -13.03 19.32 -27.62
N ARG A 66 -11.70 19.18 -27.56
CA ARG A 66 -10.91 18.75 -28.73
C ARG A 66 -11.13 17.27 -29.08
N ILE A 67 -10.69 16.88 -30.26
CA ILE A 67 -10.92 15.55 -30.81
C ILE A 67 -9.58 14.85 -30.96
N ILE A 68 -9.47 13.63 -30.44
CA ILE A 68 -8.36 12.74 -30.72
C ILE A 68 -8.80 11.68 -31.73
N GLN A 69 -7.85 11.23 -32.55
CA GLN A 69 -8.08 10.13 -33.49
C GLN A 69 -7.08 9.02 -33.23
N CYS A 70 -7.60 7.81 -32.99
CA CYS A 70 -6.77 6.65 -32.69
C CYS A 70 -7.46 5.34 -33.07
N TYR A 71 -6.72 4.23 -33.07
CA TYR A 71 -7.34 2.91 -33.10
C TYR A 71 -8.04 2.63 -31.78
N VAL A 72 -9.23 2.05 -31.86
CA VAL A 72 -10.02 1.58 -30.71
C VAL A 72 -10.09 0.06 -30.68
N ASP A 73 -9.84 -0.57 -31.82
CA ASP A 73 -9.64 -1.99 -32.03
C ASP A 73 -8.85 -2.20 -33.33
N GLU A 74 -8.67 -3.45 -33.70
CA GLU A 74 -7.85 -3.86 -34.85
C GLU A 74 -8.63 -4.00 -36.16
N ASN A 75 -9.95 -3.91 -36.09
CA ASN A 75 -10.86 -4.23 -37.19
C ASN A 75 -11.49 -2.97 -37.79
N ARG A 76 -11.52 -1.87 -37.04
CA ARG A 76 -11.99 -0.56 -37.47
C ARG A 76 -10.82 0.34 -37.86
N ALA A 77 -11.09 1.23 -38.81
CA ALA A 77 -10.23 2.38 -39.06
C ALA A 77 -10.16 3.28 -37.81
N LYS A 78 -9.16 4.18 -37.75
CA LYS A 78 -9.01 5.12 -36.63
C LYS A 78 -10.33 5.85 -36.36
N GLN A 79 -10.76 5.81 -35.10
CA GLN A 79 -12.00 6.43 -34.64
C GLN A 79 -11.70 7.78 -34.02
N ARG A 80 -12.65 8.70 -34.16
CA ARG A 80 -12.60 10.04 -33.58
C ARG A 80 -13.32 10.07 -32.25
N LEU A 81 -12.62 10.55 -31.22
CA LEU A 81 -13.11 10.60 -29.85
C LEU A 81 -13.00 12.04 -29.32
N ARG A 82 -14.09 12.58 -28.78
CA ARG A 82 -14.11 13.92 -28.17
C ARG A 82 -13.65 13.85 -26.73
N ILE A 83 -12.64 14.66 -26.38
CA ILE A 83 -12.18 14.84 -25.01
C ILE A 83 -13.29 15.56 -24.23
N TYR A 84 -13.82 14.91 -23.20
CA TYR A 84 -14.79 15.52 -22.29
C TYR A 84 -14.18 15.79 -20.91
N TYR A 85 -12.95 15.32 -20.66
CA TYR A 85 -12.24 15.53 -19.42
C TYR A 85 -10.74 15.59 -19.69
N ALA A 86 -10.11 16.67 -19.22
CA ALA A 86 -8.68 16.87 -19.24
C ALA A 86 -8.26 17.55 -17.92
N LYS A 87 -7.61 16.80 -17.02
CA LYS A 87 -7.19 17.31 -15.71
C LYS A 87 -5.67 17.33 -15.59
N THR A 88 -5.12 18.52 -15.38
CA THR A 88 -3.68 18.70 -15.15
C THR A 88 -3.35 18.51 -13.68
N SER A 89 -2.43 17.60 -13.37
CA SER A 89 -1.85 17.42 -12.04
C SER A 89 -0.46 18.03 -11.99
N VAL A 90 -0.32 19.17 -11.31
CA VAL A 90 0.98 19.86 -11.17
C VAL A 90 1.97 19.05 -10.33
N ILE A 91 1.48 18.31 -9.33
CA ILE A 91 2.31 17.44 -8.48
C ILE A 91 2.71 16.17 -9.23
N GLY A 92 1.81 15.62 -10.05
CA GLY A 92 2.06 14.42 -10.86
C GLY A 92 2.81 14.68 -12.16
N ASN A 93 2.97 15.95 -12.57
CA ASN A 93 3.50 16.38 -13.86
C ASN A 93 2.79 15.74 -15.08
N THR A 94 1.50 15.46 -14.96
CA THR A 94 0.69 14.74 -15.96
C THR A 94 -0.66 15.41 -16.23
N ILE A 95 -1.27 15.04 -17.36
CA ILE A 95 -2.61 15.37 -17.81
C ILE A 95 -3.37 14.06 -17.93
N GLU A 96 -4.43 13.90 -17.14
CA GLU A 96 -5.37 12.78 -17.28
C GLU A 96 -6.41 13.15 -18.34
N VAL A 97 -6.61 12.28 -19.34
CA VAL A 97 -7.50 12.52 -20.47
C VAL A 97 -8.54 11.43 -20.56
N LYS A 98 -9.82 11.80 -20.64
CA LYS A 98 -10.91 10.90 -21.01
C LYS A 98 -11.66 11.44 -22.23
N ALA A 99 -11.95 10.54 -23.16
CA ALA A 99 -12.63 10.87 -24.41
C ALA A 99 -13.66 9.80 -24.80
N GLU A 100 -14.68 10.19 -25.56
CA GLU A 100 -15.79 9.33 -25.99
C GLU A 100 -16.04 9.45 -27.51
N PRO A 101 -16.67 8.46 -28.17
CA PRO A 101 -16.94 8.50 -29.60
C PRO A 101 -17.65 9.76 -30.07
N ILE A 102 -17.21 10.29 -31.21
CA ILE A 102 -17.80 11.51 -31.79
C ILE A 102 -19.30 11.37 -32.07
N PHE A 103 -19.79 10.16 -32.33
CA PHE A 103 -21.23 9.88 -32.46
C PHE A 103 -22.05 10.34 -31.25
N ASN A 104 -21.47 10.29 -30.03
CA ASN A 104 -22.18 10.68 -28.81
C ASN A 104 -22.54 12.17 -28.77
N ASP A 105 -21.97 13.03 -29.64
CA ASP A 105 -22.39 14.43 -29.80
C ASP A 105 -23.86 14.56 -30.27
N ILE A 106 -24.45 13.50 -30.84
CA ILE A 106 -25.85 13.48 -31.26
C ILE A 106 -26.81 13.79 -30.09
N ARG A 107 -26.38 13.54 -28.84
CA ARG A 107 -27.13 13.89 -27.62
C ARG A 107 -27.45 15.38 -27.48
N LYS A 108 -26.74 16.26 -28.22
CA LYS A 108 -27.03 17.69 -28.27
C LYS A 108 -28.37 18.00 -28.95
N SER A 109 -28.88 17.07 -29.76
CA SER A 109 -30.23 17.12 -30.30
C SER A 109 -31.18 16.39 -29.36
N VAL A 110 -32.36 16.96 -29.14
CA VAL A 110 -33.40 16.38 -28.31
C VAL A 110 -34.69 16.16 -29.06
N LEU A 111 -35.51 15.29 -28.51
CA LEU A 111 -36.82 14.91 -28.98
C LEU A 111 -37.81 15.07 -27.83
N ASN A 112 -38.75 16.01 -27.97
CA ASN A 112 -39.77 16.22 -26.94
C ASN A 112 -40.75 15.03 -26.90
N LYS A 113 -41.16 14.55 -28.06
CA LYS A 113 -42.06 13.41 -28.22
C LYS A 113 -41.93 12.79 -29.60
N TYR A 114 -41.87 11.47 -29.66
CA TYR A 114 -42.07 10.67 -30.86
C TYR A 114 -42.99 9.50 -30.54
N ASP A 115 -43.96 9.27 -31.41
CA ASP A 115 -44.95 8.21 -31.27
C ASP A 115 -45.29 7.70 -32.68
N SER A 116 -44.98 6.44 -32.98
CA SER A 116 -45.37 5.80 -34.24
C SER A 116 -46.84 5.36 -34.27
N GLY A 117 -47.58 5.61 -33.19
CA GLY A 117 -48.98 5.18 -33.06
C GLY A 117 -49.11 3.66 -33.01
N THR A 118 -50.15 3.14 -33.67
CA THR A 118 -50.40 1.70 -33.78
C THR A 118 -49.62 1.02 -34.92
N GLU A 119 -48.93 1.80 -35.76
CA GLU A 119 -48.16 1.28 -36.89
C GLU A 119 -46.82 0.70 -36.40
N LYS A 120 -46.52 -0.54 -36.82
CA LYS A 120 -45.22 -1.17 -36.58
C LYS A 120 -44.29 -0.83 -37.74
N ILE A 121 -43.22 -0.10 -37.43
CA ILE A 121 -42.26 0.42 -38.41
C ILE A 121 -40.88 -0.22 -38.20
N THR A 122 -39.95 -0.04 -39.14
CA THR A 122 -38.55 -0.47 -38.99
C THR A 122 -37.75 0.54 -38.15
N ALA A 123 -36.62 0.12 -37.56
CA ALA A 123 -35.72 1.01 -36.83
C ALA A 123 -35.21 2.17 -37.71
N SER A 124 -34.90 1.89 -38.99
CA SER A 124 -34.50 2.89 -39.97
C SER A 124 -35.60 3.92 -40.22
N GLN A 125 -36.87 3.49 -40.33
CA GLN A 125 -38.00 4.42 -40.50
C GLN A 125 -38.24 5.24 -39.22
N ALA A 126 -38.12 4.62 -38.05
CA ALA A 126 -38.24 5.32 -36.77
C ALA A 126 -37.20 6.43 -36.64
N TRP A 127 -35.95 6.15 -37.03
CA TRP A 127 -34.88 7.14 -37.11
C TRP A 127 -35.22 8.28 -38.08
N GLN A 128 -35.63 7.99 -39.32
CA GLN A 128 -35.94 9.03 -40.30
C GLN A 128 -37.05 9.95 -39.82
N ASN A 129 -38.11 9.38 -39.25
CA ASN A 129 -39.23 10.15 -38.70
C ASN A 129 -38.79 11.00 -37.50
N ALA A 130 -38.11 10.40 -36.52
CA ALA A 130 -37.65 11.11 -35.33
C ALA A 130 -36.66 12.23 -35.66
N LYS A 131 -35.75 12.01 -36.64
CA LYS A 131 -34.79 13.01 -37.11
C LYS A 131 -35.46 14.30 -37.59
N THR A 132 -36.66 14.23 -38.20
CA THR A 132 -37.41 15.43 -38.63
C THR A 132 -37.95 16.27 -37.46
N LEU A 133 -38.11 15.66 -36.29
CA LEU A 133 -38.65 16.29 -35.08
C LEU A 133 -37.56 16.81 -34.12
N ALA A 134 -36.29 16.58 -34.46
CA ALA A 134 -35.15 16.90 -33.62
C ALA A 134 -34.98 18.41 -33.39
N LYS A 135 -34.66 18.80 -32.15
CA LYS A 135 -34.32 20.18 -31.78
C LYS A 135 -33.04 20.23 -30.95
N PRO A 136 -31.99 20.98 -31.35
CA PRO A 136 -31.76 21.48 -32.72
C PRO A 136 -31.75 20.34 -33.74
N VAL A 137 -31.80 20.69 -35.03
CA VAL A 137 -31.74 19.71 -36.12
C VAL A 137 -30.44 18.92 -36.04
N ILE A 138 -30.53 17.60 -36.19
CA ILE A 138 -29.35 16.72 -36.18
C ILE A 138 -28.44 17.06 -37.38
N PRO A 139 -27.15 17.32 -37.16
CA PRO A 139 -26.19 17.54 -38.24
C PRO A 139 -26.21 16.41 -39.27
N SER A 140 -26.14 16.75 -40.56
CA SER A 140 -26.26 15.81 -41.67
C SER A 140 -25.19 14.71 -41.66
N GLN A 141 -24.04 14.97 -41.06
CA GLN A 141 -22.94 14.00 -40.91
C GLN A 141 -23.32 12.78 -40.07
N PHE A 142 -24.29 12.89 -39.16
CA PHE A 142 -24.70 11.76 -38.32
C PHE A 142 -25.70 10.89 -39.05
N SER A 143 -25.37 9.60 -39.14
CA SER A 143 -26.15 8.61 -39.86
C SER A 143 -26.42 7.37 -39.01
N PHE A 144 -27.48 6.66 -39.37
CA PHE A 144 -27.92 5.45 -38.70
C PHE A 144 -28.33 4.43 -39.77
N SER A 145 -27.86 3.20 -39.61
CA SER A 145 -28.21 2.08 -40.48
C SER A 145 -28.58 0.87 -39.64
N SER A 146 -29.68 0.21 -39.97
CA SER A 146 -30.12 -1.01 -39.28
C SER A 146 -30.30 -2.18 -40.25
N LEU A 147 -29.74 -3.33 -39.88
CA LEU A 147 -29.96 -4.64 -40.51
C LEU A 147 -30.92 -5.52 -39.67
N VAL A 148 -31.64 -4.92 -38.72
CA VAL A 148 -32.63 -5.60 -37.89
C VAL A 148 -34.01 -5.50 -38.54
N ASP A 149 -34.63 -6.66 -38.81
CA ASP A 149 -35.91 -6.76 -39.53
C ASP A 149 -37.14 -6.67 -38.60
N THR A 150 -36.92 -6.54 -37.29
CA THR A 150 -37.99 -6.41 -36.29
C THR A 150 -38.87 -5.19 -36.62
N LEU A 151 -40.19 -5.37 -36.59
CA LEU A 151 -41.16 -4.29 -36.71
C LEU A 151 -41.79 -4.02 -35.34
N ALA A 152 -41.65 -2.79 -34.84
CA ALA A 152 -42.14 -2.40 -33.54
C ALA A 152 -42.78 -1.01 -33.56
N ASN A 153 -43.60 -0.74 -32.55
CA ASN A 153 -44.04 0.61 -32.25
C ASN A 153 -42.99 1.30 -31.38
N VAL A 154 -42.82 2.61 -31.57
CA VAL A 154 -41.84 3.41 -30.86
C VAL A 154 -42.56 4.59 -30.24
N LYS A 155 -42.51 4.68 -28.92
CA LYS A 155 -43.06 5.79 -28.16
C LYS A 155 -42.04 6.23 -27.13
N ILE A 156 -41.53 7.44 -27.28
CA ILE A 156 -40.51 8.00 -26.41
C ILE A 156 -40.74 9.51 -26.25
N GLU A 157 -40.68 9.97 -25.01
CA GLU A 157 -40.90 11.37 -24.64
C GLU A 157 -39.70 11.91 -23.85
N LYS A 158 -39.42 13.21 -24.02
CA LYS A 158 -38.33 13.94 -23.35
C LYS A 158 -37.01 13.16 -23.38
N ALA A 159 -36.50 12.88 -24.57
CA ALA A 159 -35.28 12.09 -24.75
C ALA A 159 -34.26 12.86 -25.59
N ASN A 160 -32.98 12.76 -25.26
CA ASN A 160 -31.93 13.13 -26.20
C ASN A 160 -31.75 12.02 -27.26
N PHE A 161 -31.07 12.30 -28.37
CA PHE A 161 -30.95 11.29 -29.44
C PHE A 161 -30.05 10.09 -29.09
N LEU A 162 -29.23 10.14 -28.04
CA LEU A 162 -28.54 8.95 -27.54
C LEU A 162 -29.53 8.04 -26.79
N GLU A 163 -30.39 8.62 -25.95
CA GLU A 163 -31.50 7.94 -25.27
C GLU A 163 -32.56 7.40 -26.23
N PHE A 164 -32.75 8.07 -27.38
CA PHE A 164 -33.59 7.57 -28.46
C PHE A 164 -33.07 6.22 -28.99
N PHE A 165 -31.75 6.04 -29.10
CA PHE A 165 -31.19 4.78 -29.56
C PHE A 165 -31.21 3.69 -28.49
N GLY A 166 -31.07 4.02 -27.21
CA GLY A 166 -31.22 3.02 -26.14
C GLY A 166 -31.14 3.57 -24.73
N GLY A 167 -31.39 2.70 -23.75
CA GLY A 167 -31.33 2.94 -22.29
C GLY A 167 -32.46 3.79 -21.71
N LYS A 168 -33.49 4.07 -22.53
CA LYS A 168 -34.79 4.54 -22.07
C LYS A 168 -35.87 3.62 -22.61
N GLU A 169 -36.91 3.36 -21.82
CA GLU A 169 -38.06 2.59 -22.29
C GLU A 169 -38.64 3.25 -23.57
N GLY A 170 -38.89 2.43 -24.59
CA GLY A 170 -39.36 2.91 -25.89
C GLY A 170 -38.28 3.33 -26.88
N SER A 171 -37.00 3.25 -26.53
CA SER A 171 -35.87 3.45 -27.43
C SER A 171 -35.77 2.42 -28.57
N ILE A 172 -34.87 2.65 -29.53
CA ILE A 172 -34.59 1.70 -30.60
C ILE A 172 -34.10 0.35 -30.06
N LEU A 173 -33.15 0.31 -29.14
CA LEU A 173 -32.63 -0.97 -28.62
C LEU A 173 -33.69 -1.76 -27.84
N ASP A 174 -34.48 -1.06 -27.04
CA ASP A 174 -35.57 -1.67 -26.26
C ASP A 174 -36.62 -2.31 -27.17
N ARG A 175 -37.04 -1.61 -28.24
CA ARG A 175 -38.13 -2.05 -29.12
C ARG A 175 -37.71 -3.00 -30.23
N PHE A 176 -36.51 -2.84 -30.76
CA PHE A 176 -36.03 -3.61 -31.91
C PHE A 176 -35.04 -4.71 -31.54
N HIS A 177 -34.44 -4.65 -30.35
CA HIS A 177 -33.33 -5.50 -29.90
C HIS A 177 -32.14 -5.42 -30.87
N GLY A 178 -31.10 -6.24 -30.67
CA GLY A 178 -29.88 -6.24 -31.49
C GLY A 178 -28.69 -5.60 -30.81
N GLU A 179 -27.68 -5.25 -31.60
CA GLU A 179 -26.37 -4.82 -31.12
C GLU A 179 -25.87 -3.61 -31.92
N PHE A 180 -25.36 -2.61 -31.22
CA PHE A 180 -24.90 -1.37 -31.83
C PHE A 180 -23.38 -1.29 -31.92
N LEU A 181 -22.91 -0.75 -33.04
CA LEU A 181 -21.50 -0.45 -33.26
C LEU A 181 -21.37 0.99 -33.73
N LYS A 182 -20.63 1.80 -32.95
CA LYS A 182 -20.29 3.18 -33.30
C LYS A 182 -19.10 3.16 -34.25
N ASP A 183 -19.28 3.78 -35.41
CA ASP A 183 -18.23 3.96 -36.41
C ASP A 183 -18.21 5.42 -36.83
N ASN A 184 -17.38 6.19 -36.14
CA ASN A 184 -17.22 7.62 -36.34
C ASN A 184 -18.57 8.37 -36.23
N ASN A 185 -19.12 8.89 -37.33
CA ASN A 185 -20.41 9.60 -37.31
C ASN A 185 -21.62 8.67 -37.59
N THR A 186 -21.39 7.37 -37.73
CA THR A 186 -22.40 6.38 -38.10
C THR A 186 -22.64 5.43 -36.94
N LEU A 187 -23.91 5.21 -36.62
CA LEU A 187 -24.33 4.13 -35.72
C LEU A 187 -24.90 2.98 -36.54
N ARG A 188 -24.21 1.83 -36.52
CA ARG A 188 -24.70 0.59 -37.11
C ARG A 188 -25.49 -0.20 -36.10
N HIS A 189 -26.64 -0.70 -36.52
CA HIS A 189 -27.53 -1.54 -35.73
C HIS A 189 -27.65 -2.91 -36.38
N GLU A 190 -27.02 -3.88 -35.76
CA GLU A 190 -26.88 -5.24 -36.27
C GLU A 190 -27.74 -6.20 -35.46
N LYS A 191 -28.15 -7.32 -36.05
CA LYS A 191 -28.83 -8.39 -35.28
C LYS A 191 -27.89 -8.99 -34.24
N ARG A 192 -26.62 -9.14 -34.62
CA ARG A 192 -25.53 -9.70 -33.81
C ARG A 192 -24.20 -9.22 -34.37
N LEU A 193 -23.37 -8.63 -33.53
CA LEU A 193 -21.98 -8.28 -33.82
C LEU A 193 -21.06 -9.48 -33.61
N GLY A 194 -19.96 -9.46 -34.35
CA GLY A 194 -18.96 -10.53 -34.34
C GLY A 194 -19.37 -11.74 -35.15
N THR A 195 -18.47 -12.71 -35.16
CA THR A 195 -18.54 -13.93 -35.94
C THR A 195 -18.18 -15.11 -35.03
N ASP A 196 -18.63 -16.31 -35.35
CA ASP A 196 -18.27 -17.52 -34.59
C ASP A 196 -16.84 -18.00 -34.92
N HIS A 197 -15.91 -17.08 -35.14
CA HIS A 197 -14.49 -17.39 -35.25
C HIS A 197 -14.04 -17.98 -33.92
N LYS A 198 -13.66 -19.27 -33.93
CA LYS A 198 -13.31 -20.03 -32.71
C LYS A 198 -11.97 -19.61 -32.15
N ILE A 199 -11.89 -18.40 -31.58
CA ILE A 199 -10.75 -17.97 -30.78
C ILE A 199 -10.66 -18.93 -29.61
N LYS A 200 -9.51 -19.57 -29.41
CA LYS A 200 -9.33 -20.54 -28.32
C LYS A 200 -8.56 -19.90 -27.17
N ALA A 201 -9.23 -19.71 -26.04
CA ALA A 201 -8.66 -19.36 -24.76
C ALA A 201 -8.26 -20.65 -24.01
N ILE A 202 -6.97 -20.98 -23.99
CA ILE A 202 -6.49 -22.25 -23.41
C ILE A 202 -5.61 -21.97 -22.19
N TYR A 203 -5.95 -22.59 -21.06
CA TYR A 203 -5.12 -22.57 -19.84
C TYR A 203 -3.70 -23.05 -20.14
N THR A 204 -2.69 -22.34 -19.61
CA THR A 204 -1.24 -22.48 -19.91
C THR A 204 -0.77 -22.01 -21.29
N LYS A 205 -1.66 -21.51 -22.16
CA LYS A 205 -1.30 -21.00 -23.49
C LYS A 205 -1.43 -19.47 -23.60
N ASN A 206 -2.65 -18.94 -23.65
CA ASN A 206 -2.94 -17.51 -23.86
C ASN A 206 -3.85 -16.90 -22.79
N LEU A 207 -4.17 -17.67 -21.75
CA LEU A 207 -5.04 -17.27 -20.65
C LEU A 207 -4.18 -16.90 -19.43
N THR A 208 -4.22 -15.63 -19.02
CA THR A 208 -3.46 -15.07 -17.88
C THR A 208 -4.29 -14.90 -16.62
N GLY A 209 -5.61 -14.76 -16.76
CA GLY A 209 -6.56 -14.68 -15.66
C GLY A 209 -7.90 -15.28 -16.08
N LEU A 210 -8.54 -16.02 -15.16
CA LEU A 210 -9.86 -16.62 -15.37
C LEU A 210 -10.66 -16.49 -14.07
N ASP A 211 -11.57 -15.52 -14.04
CA ASP A 211 -12.59 -15.41 -13.01
C ASP A 211 -13.92 -15.83 -13.63
N LEU A 212 -14.46 -16.97 -13.18
CA LEU A 212 -15.74 -17.51 -13.65
C LEU A 212 -16.75 -17.48 -12.51
N GLU A 213 -17.86 -16.81 -12.76
CA GLU A 213 -19.05 -16.88 -11.93
C GLU A 213 -20.10 -17.71 -12.66
N ILE A 214 -20.53 -18.81 -12.03
CA ILE A 214 -21.54 -19.72 -12.57
C ILE A 214 -22.81 -19.51 -11.77
N ASP A 215 -23.80 -18.87 -12.38
CA ASP A 215 -25.14 -18.74 -11.78
C ASP A 215 -25.96 -20.00 -12.08
N ALA A 216 -26.01 -20.88 -11.06
CA ALA A 216 -26.83 -22.09 -11.09
C ALA A 216 -28.28 -21.85 -10.60
N GLN A 217 -28.59 -20.69 -10.01
CA GLN A 217 -29.93 -20.36 -9.53
C GLN A 217 -30.87 -19.95 -10.66
N SER A 218 -30.30 -19.35 -11.71
CA SER A 218 -31.02 -18.96 -12.93
C SER A 218 -31.19 -20.09 -13.95
N VAL A 219 -30.99 -21.35 -13.57
CA VAL A 219 -31.23 -22.51 -14.44
C VAL A 219 -32.71 -22.91 -14.37
N LEU A 220 -33.37 -22.96 -15.52
CA LEU A 220 -34.73 -23.50 -15.64
C LEU A 220 -34.68 -25.02 -15.45
N VAL A 221 -35.15 -25.50 -14.30
CA VAL A 221 -35.18 -26.94 -13.96
C VAL A 221 -36.58 -27.55 -14.07
N GLY A 222 -37.62 -26.72 -14.25
CA GLY A 222 -38.97 -27.20 -14.52
C GLY A 222 -39.94 -26.11 -14.94
N VAL A 223 -41.11 -26.51 -15.41
CA VAL A 223 -42.23 -25.62 -15.71
C VAL A 223 -43.46 -26.06 -14.91
N TYR A 224 -44.17 -25.10 -14.32
CA TYR A 224 -45.51 -25.27 -13.77
C TYR A 224 -46.51 -24.75 -14.82
N PRO A 225 -47.10 -25.62 -15.66
CA PRO A 225 -48.03 -25.20 -16.68
C PRO A 225 -49.45 -25.15 -16.12
N PHE A 226 -50.16 -24.06 -16.40
CA PHE A 226 -51.55 -23.89 -16.02
C PHE A 226 -52.36 -23.22 -17.12
N ILE A 227 -53.68 -23.29 -17.01
CA ILE A 227 -54.62 -22.56 -17.88
C ILE A 227 -55.47 -21.66 -16.98
N SER A 228 -55.29 -20.34 -17.08
CA SER A 228 -56.04 -19.39 -16.25
C SER A 228 -57.53 -19.35 -16.60
N SER A 229 -58.38 -19.49 -15.58
CA SER A 229 -59.84 -19.39 -15.74
C SER A 229 -60.25 -17.94 -16.01
N SER A 230 -61.31 -17.76 -16.82
CA SER A 230 -61.73 -16.42 -17.31
C SER A 230 -62.75 -15.75 -16.39
N SER A 231 -63.06 -16.31 -15.23
CA SER A 231 -64.19 -15.91 -14.39
C SER A 231 -63.92 -16.24 -12.92
N GLU A 232 -64.25 -15.32 -12.00
CA GLU A 232 -64.13 -15.55 -10.55
C GLU A 232 -64.99 -16.74 -10.12
N GLY A 233 -64.34 -17.84 -9.72
CA GLY A 233 -64.98 -19.02 -9.14
C GLY A 233 -64.83 -20.35 -9.91
N GLU A 234 -64.11 -20.39 -11.04
CA GLU A 234 -63.75 -21.65 -11.71
C GLU A 234 -62.31 -22.10 -11.37
N ASP A 235 -62.16 -23.39 -11.09
CA ASP A 235 -60.88 -24.04 -10.77
C ASP A 235 -59.91 -23.97 -11.97
N GLU A 236 -58.66 -23.63 -11.68
CA GLU A 236 -57.55 -23.62 -12.63
C GLU A 236 -57.26 -25.03 -13.14
N ILE A 237 -57.04 -25.21 -14.45
CA ILE A 237 -56.61 -26.50 -15.01
C ILE A 237 -55.10 -26.59 -14.86
N THR A 238 -54.65 -27.46 -13.96
CA THR A 238 -53.24 -27.80 -13.73
C THR A 238 -52.96 -29.27 -14.04
N LEU A 239 -51.70 -29.65 -14.17
CA LEU A 239 -51.32 -31.05 -14.34
C LEU A 239 -51.37 -31.80 -12.98
N PRO A 240 -51.75 -33.09 -12.94
CA PRO A 240 -51.69 -33.90 -11.71
C PRO A 240 -50.30 -33.98 -11.07
N GLU A 241 -49.26 -33.94 -11.90
CA GLU A 241 -47.85 -33.88 -11.47
C GLU A 241 -47.36 -32.48 -11.10
N GLU A 242 -48.19 -31.44 -11.32
CA GLU A 242 -47.96 -30.01 -11.09
C GLU A 242 -46.80 -29.38 -11.86
N VAL A 243 -45.61 -29.98 -11.81
CA VAL A 243 -44.38 -29.51 -12.45
C VAL A 243 -43.84 -30.58 -13.39
N ILE A 244 -43.50 -30.16 -14.62
CA ILE A 244 -42.69 -30.98 -15.53
C ILE A 244 -41.24 -30.54 -15.35
N PHE A 245 -40.43 -31.40 -14.72
CA PHE A 245 -39.00 -31.20 -14.56
C PHE A 245 -38.22 -31.51 -15.83
N THR A 246 -37.08 -30.86 -16.01
CA THR A 246 -36.11 -31.17 -17.06
C THR A 246 -35.22 -32.33 -16.62
N ASP A 247 -34.51 -32.96 -17.57
CA ASP A 247 -33.56 -34.04 -17.29
C ASP A 247 -32.38 -33.58 -16.40
N TYR A 248 -32.21 -32.27 -16.18
CA TYR A 248 -31.09 -31.65 -15.45
C TYR A 248 -31.46 -31.19 -14.04
N VAL A 249 -32.66 -31.50 -13.54
CA VAL A 249 -33.14 -31.06 -12.22
C VAL A 249 -32.20 -31.50 -11.08
N ASP A 250 -31.66 -32.71 -11.15
CA ASP A 250 -30.76 -33.25 -10.13
C ASP A 250 -29.34 -32.67 -10.25
N ASP A 251 -28.94 -32.24 -11.44
CA ASP A 251 -27.64 -31.62 -11.70
C ASP A 251 -27.58 -30.17 -11.17
N TYR A 252 -28.73 -29.49 -11.07
CA TYR A 252 -28.84 -28.08 -10.64
C TYR A 252 -29.86 -27.91 -9.51
N PRO A 253 -29.55 -28.35 -8.28
CA PRO A 253 -30.50 -28.36 -7.15
C PRO A 253 -30.95 -26.96 -6.68
N ALA A 254 -30.29 -25.89 -7.15
CA ALA A 254 -30.64 -24.50 -6.85
C ALA A 254 -31.45 -23.82 -7.98
N GLY A 255 -31.77 -24.52 -9.08
CA GLY A 255 -32.51 -23.96 -10.21
C GLY A 255 -33.98 -23.66 -9.90
N TYR A 256 -34.64 -22.92 -10.78
CA TYR A 256 -36.02 -22.45 -10.59
C TYR A 256 -37.04 -23.15 -11.50
N VAL A 257 -38.30 -23.11 -11.07
CA VAL A 257 -39.46 -23.56 -11.85
C VAL A 257 -40.21 -22.34 -12.37
N SER A 258 -40.49 -22.30 -13.69
CA SER A 258 -41.23 -21.19 -14.31
C SER A 258 -42.73 -21.47 -14.32
N PHE A 259 -43.53 -20.51 -13.86
CA PHE A 259 -44.99 -20.52 -14.03
C PHE A 259 -45.32 -20.02 -15.44
N VAL A 260 -46.10 -20.78 -16.21
CA VAL A 260 -46.45 -20.41 -17.59
C VAL A 260 -47.93 -20.73 -17.86
N ASP A 261 -48.67 -19.71 -18.28
CA ASP A 261 -50.06 -19.84 -18.72
C ASP A 261 -50.09 -20.30 -20.19
N PHE A 262 -50.78 -21.40 -20.46
CA PHE A 262 -50.94 -22.00 -21.78
C PHE A 262 -52.34 -21.84 -22.36
N LYS A 263 -53.15 -20.90 -21.84
CA LYS A 263 -54.52 -20.63 -22.32
C LYS A 263 -54.66 -20.46 -23.84
N ASP A 264 -53.66 -19.90 -24.52
CA ASP A 264 -53.66 -19.70 -25.97
C ASP A 264 -53.23 -20.94 -26.79
N LYS A 265 -52.77 -22.01 -26.11
CA LYS A 265 -52.10 -23.16 -26.75
C LYS A 265 -52.62 -24.54 -26.31
N ALA A 266 -53.39 -24.61 -25.24
CA ALA A 266 -53.94 -25.86 -24.71
C ALA A 266 -55.34 -25.64 -24.09
N THR A 267 -56.17 -26.68 -24.11
CA THR A 267 -57.56 -26.65 -23.59
C THR A 267 -57.89 -27.77 -22.61
N ASP A 268 -57.02 -28.78 -22.49
CA ASP A 268 -57.19 -29.91 -21.59
C ASP A 268 -55.81 -30.38 -21.04
N VAL A 269 -55.83 -31.27 -20.05
CA VAL A 269 -54.62 -31.78 -19.38
C VAL A 269 -53.64 -32.46 -20.35
N ALA A 270 -54.13 -33.14 -21.39
CA ALA A 270 -53.28 -33.86 -22.34
C ALA A 270 -52.54 -32.89 -23.28
N THR A 271 -53.25 -31.90 -23.81
CA THR A 271 -52.70 -30.83 -24.67
C THR A 271 -51.81 -29.88 -23.88
N LEU A 272 -52.13 -29.61 -22.60
CA LEU A 272 -51.31 -28.81 -21.69
C LEU A 272 -49.93 -29.45 -21.46
N ARG A 273 -49.91 -30.78 -21.24
CA ARG A 273 -48.67 -31.53 -21.04
C ARG A 273 -47.75 -31.48 -22.26
N GLU A 274 -48.30 -31.64 -23.47
CA GLU A 274 -47.49 -31.59 -24.70
C GLU A 274 -47.03 -30.16 -25.03
N ALA A 275 -47.88 -29.15 -24.84
CA ALA A 275 -47.50 -27.74 -25.01
C ALA A 275 -46.39 -27.31 -24.04
N ALA A 276 -46.44 -27.79 -22.79
CA ALA A 276 -45.41 -27.53 -21.78
C ALA A 276 -44.07 -28.20 -22.14
N LYS A 277 -44.09 -29.45 -22.63
CA LYS A 277 -42.87 -30.13 -23.12
C LYS A 277 -42.24 -29.43 -24.32
N ASP A 278 -43.04 -28.99 -25.28
CA ASP A 278 -42.52 -28.27 -26.45
C ASP A 278 -42.00 -26.88 -26.09
N TRP A 279 -42.62 -26.21 -25.11
CA TRP A 279 -42.08 -24.98 -24.55
C TRP A 279 -40.72 -25.19 -23.88
N LEU A 280 -40.55 -26.27 -23.10
CA LEU A 280 -39.25 -26.63 -22.52
C LEU A 280 -38.19 -26.87 -23.61
N LYS A 281 -38.52 -27.60 -24.69
CA LYS A 281 -37.60 -27.79 -25.83
C LYS A 281 -37.22 -26.47 -26.50
N THR A 282 -38.15 -25.53 -26.59
CA THR A 282 -37.90 -24.20 -27.19
C THR A 282 -37.05 -23.31 -26.27
N ASN A 283 -37.02 -23.57 -24.95
CA ASN A 283 -36.25 -22.84 -23.96
C ASN A 283 -35.01 -23.63 -23.47
N ILE A 284 -34.46 -24.53 -24.29
CA ILE A 284 -33.31 -25.38 -23.94
C ILE A 284 -32.08 -24.58 -23.49
N ASP A 285 -31.90 -23.35 -23.99
CA ASP A 285 -30.78 -22.48 -23.62
C ASP A 285 -30.88 -21.94 -22.19
N LYS A 286 -32.09 -21.87 -21.62
CA LYS A 286 -32.33 -21.51 -20.21
C LYS A 286 -32.13 -22.69 -19.26
N GLN A 287 -31.99 -23.91 -19.79
CA GLN A 287 -31.71 -25.11 -19.01
C GLN A 287 -30.20 -25.33 -18.78
N LYS A 288 -29.37 -24.34 -19.10
CA LYS A 288 -27.91 -24.35 -18.87
C LYS A 288 -27.53 -23.20 -17.94
N PRO A 289 -26.54 -23.39 -17.05
CA PRO A 289 -26.07 -22.33 -16.16
C PRO A 289 -25.56 -21.15 -16.97
N GLN A 290 -25.94 -19.95 -16.53
CA GLN A 290 -25.40 -18.73 -17.09
C GLN A 290 -23.99 -18.58 -16.55
N VAL A 291 -23.01 -18.50 -17.44
CA VAL A 291 -21.62 -18.30 -17.08
C VAL A 291 -21.23 -16.89 -17.50
N SER A 292 -20.92 -16.06 -16.52
CA SER A 292 -20.31 -14.75 -16.72
C SER A 292 -18.88 -14.81 -16.20
N GLY A 293 -17.91 -14.42 -17.02
CA GLY A 293 -16.52 -14.45 -16.60
C GLY A 293 -15.69 -13.33 -17.19
N SER A 294 -14.67 -12.92 -16.45
CA SER A 294 -13.59 -12.12 -17.00
C SER A 294 -12.47 -13.06 -17.42
N ILE A 295 -12.07 -13.01 -18.69
CA ILE A 295 -10.99 -13.85 -19.22
C ILE A 295 -9.90 -12.95 -19.75
N GLU A 296 -8.86 -12.75 -18.95
CA GLU A 296 -7.72 -11.98 -19.38
C GLU A 296 -6.88 -12.85 -20.33
N LEU A 297 -6.80 -12.39 -21.58
CA LEU A 297 -6.05 -13.03 -22.64
C LEU A 297 -4.88 -12.15 -23.02
N VAL A 298 -3.70 -12.76 -23.19
CA VAL A 298 -2.56 -12.10 -23.83
C VAL A 298 -2.50 -12.55 -25.29
N PRO A 299 -2.58 -11.62 -26.27
CA PRO A 299 -2.44 -11.95 -27.67
C PRO A 299 -1.06 -12.56 -27.98
N LEU A 300 -1.00 -13.79 -28.48
CA LEU A 300 0.26 -14.52 -28.71
C LEU A 300 0.99 -14.13 -29.99
N ARG A 301 0.32 -13.41 -30.90
CA ARG A 301 0.84 -13.00 -32.22
C ARG A 301 2.13 -12.16 -32.20
N HIS A 302 2.44 -11.49 -31.08
CA HIS A 302 3.67 -10.72 -30.92
C HIS A 302 4.85 -11.56 -30.41
N GLN A 303 4.64 -12.86 -30.16
CA GLN A 303 5.70 -13.79 -29.80
C GLN A 303 6.36 -14.43 -31.04
N ARG A 304 7.69 -14.57 -30.95
CA ARG A 304 8.54 -15.15 -31.98
C ARG A 304 8.08 -16.58 -32.31
N GLY A 305 7.58 -16.81 -33.53
CA GLY A 305 7.05 -18.11 -33.99
C GLY A 305 5.56 -18.14 -34.36
N TYR A 306 4.79 -17.08 -34.09
CA TYR A 306 3.35 -16.98 -34.40
C TYR A 306 3.01 -16.03 -35.57
N GLU A 307 4.03 -15.55 -36.30
CA GLU A 307 3.94 -14.57 -37.40
C GLU A 307 3.03 -15.00 -38.58
N LYS A 308 2.76 -16.31 -38.73
CA LYS A 308 1.92 -16.86 -39.80
C LYS A 308 0.42 -16.97 -39.45
N PHE A 309 0.04 -16.63 -38.21
CA PHE A 309 -1.33 -16.77 -37.70
C PHE A 309 -1.97 -15.41 -37.34
N VAL A 310 -1.34 -14.30 -37.72
CA VAL A 310 -1.75 -12.92 -37.36
C VAL A 310 -3.17 -12.58 -37.84
N ASP A 311 -3.58 -13.03 -39.03
CA ASP A 311 -4.92 -12.77 -39.57
C ASP A 311 -6.00 -13.71 -38.98
N LEU A 312 -5.61 -14.80 -38.30
CA LEU A 312 -6.51 -15.80 -37.72
C LEU A 312 -6.91 -15.48 -36.27
N GLU A 313 -6.35 -14.42 -35.68
CA GLU A 313 -6.55 -14.01 -34.27
C GLU A 313 -7.05 -12.56 -34.14
N LYS A 314 -7.55 -11.92 -35.20
CA LYS A 314 -8.21 -10.62 -35.07
C LYS A 314 -9.51 -10.79 -34.28
N VAL A 315 -9.59 -10.10 -33.15
CA VAL A 315 -10.70 -10.20 -32.22
C VAL A 315 -11.60 -8.98 -32.41
N SER A 316 -12.89 -9.18 -32.64
CA SER A 316 -13.92 -8.13 -32.71
C SER A 316 -14.90 -8.25 -31.55
N MET A 317 -15.56 -7.13 -31.23
CA MET A 317 -16.68 -7.14 -30.30
C MET A 317 -17.75 -8.15 -30.75
N GLY A 318 -18.21 -9.00 -29.82
CA GLY A 318 -19.23 -10.01 -30.08
C GLY A 318 -18.73 -11.34 -30.67
N ASP A 319 -17.42 -11.47 -30.99
CA ASP A 319 -16.83 -12.72 -31.45
C ASP A 319 -16.94 -13.84 -30.40
N GLY A 320 -17.04 -15.08 -30.87
CA GLY A 320 -17.07 -16.28 -30.03
C GLY A 320 -15.67 -16.68 -29.52
N VAL A 321 -15.58 -17.08 -28.26
CA VAL A 321 -14.34 -17.56 -27.63
C VAL A 321 -14.61 -18.91 -26.97
N ASP A 322 -13.87 -19.93 -27.41
CA ASP A 322 -13.85 -21.26 -26.80
C ASP A 322 -12.83 -21.27 -25.65
N VAL A 323 -13.31 -21.47 -24.43
CA VAL A 323 -12.51 -21.47 -23.20
C VAL A 323 -12.28 -22.89 -22.74
N TYR A 324 -11.00 -23.27 -22.62
CA TYR A 324 -10.57 -24.59 -22.19
C TYR A 324 -9.64 -24.50 -20.98
N HIS A 325 -10.12 -24.97 -19.83
CA HIS A 325 -9.37 -25.05 -18.58
C HIS A 325 -9.39 -26.49 -18.02
N PRO A 326 -8.37 -27.31 -18.31
CA PRO A 326 -8.36 -28.74 -17.95
C PRO A 326 -8.51 -29.00 -16.44
N GLN A 327 -7.86 -28.19 -15.60
CA GLN A 327 -7.85 -28.39 -14.14
C GLN A 327 -9.20 -28.06 -13.47
N LEU A 328 -9.99 -27.18 -14.08
CA LEU A 328 -11.31 -26.79 -13.59
C LEU A 328 -12.42 -27.57 -14.32
N LYS A 329 -12.04 -28.46 -15.25
CA LYS A 329 -12.95 -29.19 -16.16
C LYS A 329 -13.89 -28.25 -16.95
N VAL A 330 -13.45 -27.02 -17.22
CA VAL A 330 -14.24 -26.05 -17.99
C VAL A 330 -13.91 -26.22 -19.47
N ASN A 331 -14.94 -26.51 -20.27
CA ASN A 331 -14.92 -26.49 -21.72
C ASN A 331 -16.22 -25.83 -22.19
N MET A 332 -16.15 -24.53 -22.48
CA MET A 332 -17.32 -23.72 -22.78
C MET A 332 -17.04 -22.75 -23.92
N SER A 333 -18.09 -22.29 -24.58
CA SER A 333 -18.03 -21.24 -25.59
C SER A 333 -18.82 -20.03 -25.09
N ALA A 334 -18.23 -18.84 -25.15
CA ALA A 334 -18.89 -17.61 -24.72
C ALA A 334 -18.47 -16.43 -25.61
N ARG A 335 -19.19 -15.30 -25.56
CA ARG A 335 -18.98 -14.15 -26.46
C ARG A 335 -18.24 -13.02 -25.77
N ILE A 336 -17.43 -12.29 -26.53
CA ILE A 336 -16.77 -11.08 -26.02
C ILE A 336 -17.82 -9.99 -25.84
N VAL A 337 -17.96 -9.52 -24.61
CA VAL A 337 -18.92 -8.48 -24.21
C VAL A 337 -18.24 -7.19 -23.79
N GLU A 338 -16.94 -7.23 -23.47
CA GLU A 338 -16.16 -6.05 -23.15
C GLU A 338 -14.68 -6.31 -23.47
N TYR A 339 -13.94 -5.25 -23.81
CA TYR A 339 -12.50 -5.30 -23.97
C TYR A 339 -11.84 -4.00 -23.53
N THR A 340 -10.56 -4.08 -23.18
CA THR A 340 -9.64 -2.94 -23.06
C THR A 340 -8.54 -3.08 -24.10
N PHE A 341 -8.49 -2.14 -25.03
CA PHE A 341 -7.54 -2.09 -26.13
C PHE A 341 -6.45 -1.06 -25.84
N ASN A 342 -5.19 -1.48 -25.88
CA ASN A 342 -4.04 -0.61 -25.72
C ASN A 342 -3.68 0.02 -27.06
N VAL A 343 -3.86 1.34 -27.14
CA VAL A 343 -3.65 2.10 -28.36
C VAL A 343 -2.17 2.18 -28.71
N LEU A 344 -1.28 2.22 -27.71
CA LEU A 344 0.15 2.40 -27.91
C LEU A 344 0.79 1.14 -28.50
N THR A 345 0.39 -0.04 -28.01
CA THR A 345 0.89 -1.33 -28.48
C THR A 345 0.04 -1.93 -29.59
N ASN A 346 -1.15 -1.39 -29.86
CA ASN A 346 -2.13 -1.91 -30.81
C ASN A 346 -2.46 -3.38 -30.51
N SER A 347 -2.80 -3.66 -29.24
CA SER A 347 -3.13 -4.98 -28.72
C SER A 347 -4.20 -4.88 -27.63
N TYR A 348 -4.97 -5.95 -27.43
CA TYR A 348 -5.89 -6.05 -26.29
C TYR A 348 -5.13 -6.34 -25.00
N ASP A 349 -5.34 -5.51 -23.97
CA ASP A 349 -4.85 -5.72 -22.62
C ASP A 349 -5.82 -6.60 -21.82
N LYS A 350 -7.12 -6.50 -22.12
CA LYS A 350 -8.18 -7.26 -21.45
C LYS A 350 -9.30 -7.62 -22.42
N LEU A 351 -9.83 -8.84 -22.30
CA LEU A 351 -11.06 -9.29 -22.93
C LEU A 351 -12.00 -9.81 -21.83
N VAL A 352 -13.30 -9.61 -21.96
CA VAL A 352 -14.30 -10.07 -21.00
C VAL A 352 -15.35 -10.85 -21.78
N VAL A 353 -15.67 -12.05 -21.30
CA VAL A 353 -16.46 -13.02 -22.04
C VAL A 353 -17.67 -13.43 -21.19
N GLY A 354 -18.88 -13.17 -21.67
CA GLY A 354 -20.07 -13.44 -20.88
C GLY A 354 -21.38 -13.36 -21.67
N ASN A 355 -22.49 -13.51 -20.95
CA ASN A 355 -23.81 -13.28 -21.50
C ASN A 355 -24.21 -11.82 -21.30
N VAL A 356 -24.70 -11.22 -22.38
CA VAL A 356 -25.00 -9.79 -22.48
C VAL A 356 -26.20 -9.45 -21.57
N LYS A 357 -26.00 -8.63 -20.54
CA LYS A 357 -27.10 -7.86 -19.94
C LYS A 357 -27.25 -6.57 -20.75
N THR A 358 -28.43 -6.37 -21.34
CA THR A 358 -28.74 -5.23 -22.22
C THR A 358 -28.95 -3.95 -21.40
N ASN A 359 -27.87 -3.23 -21.08
CA ASN A 359 -27.95 -1.89 -20.47
C ASN A 359 -27.26 -0.86 -21.37
N PHE A 360 -28.03 -0.21 -22.25
CA PHE A 360 -27.47 0.71 -23.25
C PHE A 360 -27.20 2.13 -22.77
N LEU A 361 -27.61 2.47 -21.55
CA LEU A 361 -27.19 3.69 -20.89
C LEU A 361 -26.62 3.39 -19.52
N GLU A 362 -25.43 2.81 -19.49
CA GLU A 362 -24.60 2.76 -18.30
C GLU A 362 -23.83 4.09 -18.06
N ASN A 363 -24.36 5.22 -18.54
CA ASN A 363 -23.90 6.55 -18.13
C ASN A 363 -24.83 7.20 -17.08
N THR A 364 -25.83 6.48 -16.57
CA THR A 364 -26.75 7.02 -15.55
C THR A 364 -26.93 6.11 -14.33
N GLU A 365 -26.52 4.83 -14.39
CA GLU A 365 -26.56 3.90 -13.24
C GLU A 365 -25.17 3.59 -12.65
N ASN A 366 -24.09 4.01 -13.32
CA ASN A 366 -22.72 3.87 -12.82
C ASN A 366 -22.33 4.91 -11.75
N ASN A 367 -23.27 5.78 -11.35
CA ASN A 367 -22.98 6.78 -10.32
C ASN A 367 -22.83 6.13 -8.95
N VAL A 368 -23.57 5.10 -8.53
CA VAL A 368 -23.44 4.61 -7.14
C VAL A 368 -22.13 3.87 -6.89
N SER A 369 -21.67 3.01 -7.81
CA SER A 369 -20.42 2.26 -7.64
C SER A 369 -19.17 3.08 -7.94
N ASN A 370 -19.24 4.01 -8.91
CA ASN A 370 -18.13 4.94 -9.15
C ASN A 370 -18.11 6.09 -8.14
N LEU A 371 -19.23 6.54 -7.55
CA LEU A 371 -19.22 7.47 -6.43
C LEU A 371 -18.64 6.82 -5.18
N ILE A 372 -18.86 5.52 -4.94
CA ILE A 372 -18.22 4.81 -3.82
C ILE A 372 -16.72 4.69 -4.07
N ASN A 373 -16.30 4.35 -5.29
CA ASN A 373 -14.87 4.21 -5.61
C ASN A 373 -14.14 5.56 -5.75
N ASP A 374 -14.77 6.59 -6.33
CA ASP A 374 -14.27 7.98 -6.34
C ASP A 374 -14.31 8.59 -4.95
N ALA A 375 -15.31 8.32 -4.10
CA ALA A 375 -15.29 8.75 -2.71
C ALA A 375 -14.16 8.05 -1.94
N ILE A 376 -13.93 6.75 -2.18
CA ILE A 376 -12.79 6.02 -1.62
C ILE A 376 -11.45 6.60 -2.12
N ASP A 377 -11.33 6.99 -3.38
CA ASP A 377 -10.10 7.54 -3.95
C ASP A 377 -9.89 9.03 -3.64
N GLN A 378 -10.96 9.81 -3.41
CA GLN A 378 -10.91 11.18 -2.91
C GLN A 378 -10.58 11.22 -1.41
N LEU A 379 -11.07 10.27 -0.62
CA LEU A 379 -10.68 10.07 0.79
C LEU A 379 -9.22 9.62 0.93
N LYS A 380 -8.67 8.88 -0.04
CA LYS A 380 -7.23 8.55 -0.07
C LYS A 380 -6.34 9.75 -0.44
N ASN A 381 -6.87 10.74 -1.16
CA ASN A 381 -6.12 11.87 -1.70
C ASN A 381 -6.38 13.22 -1.01
N GLY A 382 -7.12 13.24 0.11
CA GLY A 382 -7.26 14.43 0.96
C GLY A 382 -8.17 15.54 0.40
N GLY A 383 -9.15 15.21 -0.44
CA GLY A 383 -10.13 16.16 -0.96
C GLY A 383 -11.09 16.70 0.12
N GLU A 384 -11.52 17.96 -0.01
CA GLU A 384 -12.41 18.62 0.94
C GLU A 384 -13.80 17.95 0.96
N ILE A 385 -14.34 17.76 2.18
CA ILE A 385 -15.63 17.12 2.51
C ILE A 385 -16.85 17.85 1.89
N SER A 386 -16.63 19.02 1.29
CA SER A 386 -17.62 19.89 0.62
C SER A 386 -18.44 19.18 -0.46
N ASP A 387 -17.80 18.44 -1.36
CA ASP A 387 -18.46 18.02 -2.60
C ASP A 387 -19.34 16.77 -2.39
N LEU A 388 -18.93 15.88 -1.49
CA LEU A 388 -19.76 14.75 -1.04
C LEU A 388 -21.01 15.23 -0.29
N LEU A 389 -20.91 16.34 0.46
CA LEU A 389 -22.06 16.93 1.12
C LEU A 389 -23.04 17.51 0.11
N ASN A 390 -22.55 18.15 -0.96
CA ASN A 390 -23.42 18.68 -2.00
C ASN A 390 -24.11 17.56 -2.79
N ASP A 391 -23.43 16.46 -3.13
CA ASP A 391 -24.07 15.31 -3.80
C ASP A 391 -25.11 14.59 -2.94
N ILE A 392 -24.86 14.46 -1.63
CA ILE A 392 -25.85 13.92 -0.68
C ILE A 392 -27.04 14.88 -0.58
N VAL A 393 -26.78 16.19 -0.52
CA VAL A 393 -27.82 17.23 -0.48
C VAL A 393 -28.62 17.22 -1.77
N ASP A 394 -28.00 17.05 -2.94
CA ASP A 394 -28.66 17.03 -4.24
C ASP A 394 -29.50 15.74 -4.41
N HIS A 395 -28.97 14.57 -4.05
CA HIS A 395 -29.74 13.33 -4.05
C HIS A 395 -30.92 13.38 -3.06
N GLN A 396 -30.73 13.94 -1.86
CA GLN A 396 -31.82 14.17 -0.91
C GLN A 396 -32.84 15.16 -1.45
N THR A 397 -32.38 16.22 -2.10
CA THR A 397 -33.23 17.24 -2.73
C THR A 397 -34.03 16.63 -3.88
N ASP A 398 -33.46 15.79 -4.73
CA ASP A 398 -34.14 15.10 -5.82
C ASP A 398 -35.15 14.06 -5.29
N MET A 399 -34.79 13.31 -4.25
CA MET A 399 -35.73 12.42 -3.57
C MET A 399 -36.93 13.15 -2.96
N ILE A 400 -36.74 14.39 -2.49
CA ILE A 400 -37.79 15.19 -1.85
C ILE A 400 -38.61 15.98 -2.89
N THR A 401 -37.98 16.50 -3.94
CA THR A 401 -38.60 17.41 -4.91
C THR A 401 -39.07 16.72 -6.18
N GLY A 402 -38.58 15.51 -6.48
CA GLY A 402 -38.91 14.74 -7.68
C GLY A 402 -40.14 13.83 -7.57
N GLN A 403 -40.80 13.77 -6.40
CA GLN A 403 -41.96 12.91 -6.20
C GLN A 403 -43.25 13.58 -6.70
N ASN A 404 -43.95 12.95 -7.64
CA ASN A 404 -45.29 13.33 -8.06
C ASN A 404 -46.34 12.61 -7.21
N GLY A 405 -46.85 13.26 -6.17
CA GLY A 405 -47.96 12.76 -5.34
C GLY A 405 -47.66 12.68 -3.85
N GLY A 406 -48.61 12.14 -3.09
CA GLY A 406 -48.60 12.06 -1.63
C GLY A 406 -49.93 12.54 -1.03
N TYR A 407 -50.35 11.94 0.08
CA TYR A 407 -51.62 12.25 0.73
C TYR A 407 -51.40 12.89 2.09
N VAL A 408 -51.96 14.08 2.28
CA VAL A 408 -51.95 14.77 3.57
C VAL A 408 -53.29 14.56 4.26
N LEU A 409 -53.27 13.96 5.45
CA LEU A 409 -54.45 13.75 6.27
C LEU A 409 -54.30 14.45 7.63
N LEU A 410 -55.29 15.30 7.93
CA LEU A 410 -55.52 15.85 9.26
C LEU A 410 -56.41 14.88 10.04
N ASP A 411 -55.85 14.23 11.07
CA ASP A 411 -56.54 13.13 11.79
C ASP A 411 -56.75 13.47 13.28
N PRO A 412 -58.01 13.46 13.78
CA PRO A 412 -59.27 13.42 13.03
C PRO A 412 -59.61 14.78 12.36
N LYS A 413 -60.41 14.76 11.29
CA LYS A 413 -60.70 15.93 10.43
C LYS A 413 -61.24 17.16 11.15
N GLU A 414 -62.12 16.96 12.14
CA GLU A 414 -62.82 18.04 12.86
C GLU A 414 -61.98 18.64 14.01
N ALA A 415 -60.96 17.93 14.49
CA ALA A 415 -60.10 18.35 15.60
C ALA A 415 -58.74 17.62 15.51
N PRO A 416 -57.86 18.02 14.59
CA PRO A 416 -56.68 17.23 14.26
C PRO A 416 -55.70 17.18 15.42
N SER A 417 -55.40 15.96 15.86
CA SER A 417 -54.38 15.66 16.87
C SER A 417 -53.01 15.39 16.25
N ARG A 418 -53.00 15.08 14.95
CA ARG A 418 -51.80 14.76 14.16
C ARG A 418 -51.98 15.10 12.69
N ILE A 419 -50.86 15.37 12.04
CA ILE A 419 -50.72 15.49 10.59
C ILE A 419 -50.02 14.24 10.10
N LEU A 420 -50.56 13.64 9.03
CA LEU A 420 -50.02 12.45 8.39
C LEU A 420 -49.70 12.77 6.93
N ILE A 421 -48.48 12.48 6.50
CA ILE A 421 -48.09 12.47 5.09
C ILE A 421 -47.85 11.00 4.71
N MET A 422 -48.59 10.50 3.72
CA MET A 422 -48.74 9.06 3.46
C MET A 422 -48.57 8.73 1.98
N ASP A 423 -48.20 7.48 1.70
CA ASP A 423 -48.05 6.91 0.35
C ASP A 423 -49.37 6.44 -0.30
N THR A 424 -50.44 6.25 0.48
CA THR A 424 -51.79 5.89 0.00
C THR A 424 -52.87 6.82 0.59
N PRO A 425 -54.05 6.96 -0.06
CA PRO A 425 -55.11 7.84 0.44
C PRO A 425 -55.81 7.33 1.71
N ASP A 426 -55.80 6.01 1.94
CA ASP A 426 -56.36 5.39 3.14
C ASP A 426 -55.27 5.13 4.18
N LYS A 427 -55.39 5.80 5.33
CA LYS A 427 -54.45 5.68 6.46
C LYS A 427 -54.24 4.26 6.98
N ASN A 428 -55.18 3.34 6.73
CA ASN A 428 -55.05 1.94 7.16
C ASN A 428 -54.19 1.10 6.21
N THR A 429 -54.02 1.55 4.96
CA THR A 429 -53.22 0.87 3.94
C THR A 429 -51.84 1.49 3.75
N ALA A 430 -51.63 2.70 4.27
CA ALA A 430 -50.38 3.43 4.19
C ALA A 430 -49.25 2.69 4.94
N ARG A 431 -48.09 2.55 4.28
CA ARG A 431 -46.89 1.93 4.88
C ARG A 431 -45.83 2.98 5.20
N ASN A 432 -45.60 3.93 4.29
CA ASN A 432 -44.70 5.03 4.52
C ASN A 432 -45.46 6.23 5.07
N VAL A 433 -45.24 6.53 6.35
CA VAL A 433 -45.98 7.56 7.08
C VAL A 433 -45.01 8.51 7.78
N LEU A 434 -45.08 9.80 7.45
CA LEU A 434 -44.55 10.87 8.29
C LEU A 434 -45.68 11.36 9.18
N GLN A 435 -45.50 11.25 10.50
CA GLN A 435 -46.46 11.73 11.50
C GLN A 435 -45.88 12.93 12.25
N ILE A 436 -46.68 13.99 12.38
CA ILE A 436 -46.40 15.16 13.22
C ILE A 436 -47.52 15.30 14.23
N ASN A 437 -47.21 15.37 15.53
CA ASN A 437 -48.17 15.65 16.59
C ASN A 437 -47.52 16.44 17.74
N ASN A 438 -48.26 16.67 18.83
CA ASN A 438 -47.75 17.42 19.98
C ASN A 438 -46.67 16.68 20.81
N ALA A 439 -46.28 15.47 20.43
CA ALA A 439 -45.19 14.71 21.05
C ALA A 439 -43.90 14.69 20.19
N GLY A 440 -43.99 14.99 18.89
CA GLY A 440 -42.83 15.03 18.00
C GLY A 440 -43.14 14.79 16.52
N ILE A 441 -42.05 14.54 15.77
CA ILE A 441 -42.03 14.19 14.35
C ILE A 441 -41.41 12.80 14.21
N GLY A 442 -42.04 11.90 13.45
CA GLY A 442 -41.50 10.56 13.24
C GLY A 442 -41.79 10.01 11.84
N PHE A 443 -40.88 9.17 11.36
CA PHE A 443 -41.00 8.44 10.10
C PHE A 443 -41.24 6.94 10.37
N SER A 444 -42.29 6.36 9.78
CA SER A 444 -42.59 4.92 9.86
C SER A 444 -42.63 4.31 8.46
N LYS A 445 -42.05 3.11 8.32
CA LYS A 445 -42.12 2.25 7.12
C LYS A 445 -43.13 1.11 7.25
N THR A 446 -43.76 0.98 8.41
CA THR A 446 -44.68 -0.11 8.77
C THR A 446 -46.10 0.40 9.03
N GLY A 447 -46.40 1.63 8.59
CA GLY A 447 -47.69 2.29 8.73
C GLY A 447 -47.86 3.08 10.02
N ILE A 448 -49.06 3.63 10.22
CA ILE A 448 -49.36 4.61 11.29
C ILE A 448 -49.26 4.06 12.72
N ASN A 449 -49.50 2.75 12.90
CA ASN A 449 -49.37 2.06 14.19
C ASN A 449 -48.04 1.29 14.29
N GLY A 450 -47.12 1.53 13.36
CA GLY A 450 -45.83 0.87 13.25
C GLY A 450 -44.74 1.52 14.11
N THR A 451 -43.52 1.02 13.97
CA THR A 451 -42.33 1.54 14.67
C THR A 451 -41.79 2.81 14.00
N TYR A 452 -41.48 3.81 14.83
CA TYR A 452 -40.85 5.07 14.41
C TYR A 452 -39.36 5.05 14.79
N GLU A 453 -38.54 4.46 13.92
CA GLU A 453 -37.10 4.25 14.18
C GLU A 453 -36.27 5.54 14.11
N THR A 454 -36.74 6.51 13.32
CA THR A 454 -36.18 7.86 13.27
C THR A 454 -37.23 8.84 13.74
N ALA A 455 -36.97 9.53 14.85
CA ALA A 455 -37.92 10.47 15.44
C ALA A 455 -37.23 11.65 16.12
N TRP A 456 -37.85 12.81 16.03
CA TRP A 456 -37.52 13.98 16.83
C TRP A 456 -38.65 14.22 17.84
N THR A 457 -38.38 13.95 19.11
CA THR A 457 -39.34 14.07 20.20
C THR A 457 -39.24 15.46 20.86
N LEU A 458 -40.36 15.95 21.38
CA LEU A 458 -40.46 17.30 21.95
C LEU A 458 -39.61 17.49 23.22
N ASP A 459 -39.23 16.41 23.90
CA ASP A 459 -38.29 16.41 25.02
C ASP A 459 -36.82 16.65 24.60
N GLY A 460 -36.58 16.93 23.31
CA GLY A 460 -35.26 17.23 22.76
C GLY A 460 -34.49 15.98 22.30
N GLY A 461 -35.10 14.80 22.37
CA GLY A 461 -34.52 13.56 21.87
C GLY A 461 -34.55 13.50 20.33
N PHE A 462 -33.38 13.29 19.72
CA PHE A 462 -33.29 12.85 18.33
C PHE A 462 -32.87 11.38 18.32
N ASN A 463 -33.82 10.50 18.03
CA ASN A 463 -33.57 9.06 17.93
C ASN A 463 -33.24 8.72 16.48
N ALA A 464 -32.04 8.21 16.23
CA ALA A 464 -31.59 7.76 14.92
C ALA A 464 -30.57 6.63 15.07
N SER A 465 -30.74 5.57 14.27
CA SER A 465 -29.78 4.46 14.19
C SER A 465 -28.52 4.81 13.39
N PHE A 466 -28.60 5.82 12.51
CA PHE A 466 -27.51 6.28 11.66
C PHE A 466 -27.67 7.77 11.34
N ILE A 467 -26.56 8.52 11.36
CA ILE A 467 -26.52 9.95 11.02
C ILE A 467 -25.39 10.16 10.02
N THR A 468 -25.73 10.58 8.80
CA THR A 468 -24.75 11.10 7.84
C THR A 468 -24.59 12.59 8.12
N ALA A 469 -23.41 13.03 8.54
CA ALA A 469 -23.12 14.43 8.80
C ALA A 469 -21.73 14.80 8.27
N GLY A 470 -21.61 16.00 7.71
CA GLY A 470 -20.33 16.55 7.25
C GLY A 470 -19.45 17.03 8.39
N GLU A 471 -20.02 17.88 9.24
CA GLU A 471 -19.39 18.37 10.46
C GLU A 471 -20.38 18.25 11.61
N ILE A 472 -19.91 17.77 12.77
CA ILE A 472 -20.70 17.71 13.99
C ILE A 472 -20.02 18.55 15.08
N VAL A 473 -20.48 19.79 15.27
CA VAL A 473 -19.89 20.75 16.22
C VAL A 473 -20.62 20.73 17.56
N GLY A 474 -19.88 20.64 18.67
CA GLY A 474 -20.43 20.80 20.02
C GLY A 474 -20.88 19.52 20.74
N ILE A 475 -20.41 18.33 20.33
CA ILE A 475 -20.85 17.06 20.92
C ILE A 475 -19.95 16.56 22.06
N THR A 476 -20.59 16.17 23.16
CA THR A 476 -20.05 15.16 24.10
C THR A 476 -20.57 13.78 23.70
N ILE A 477 -19.70 12.88 23.25
CA ILE A 477 -20.09 11.50 22.90
C ILE A 477 -19.95 10.62 24.16
N ARG A 478 -21.06 10.05 24.66
CA ARG A 478 -21.07 9.19 25.86
C ARG A 478 -21.41 7.74 25.48
N GLY A 479 -20.62 6.78 25.97
CA GLY A 479 -20.94 5.34 25.92
C GLY A 479 -20.60 4.60 24.63
N THR A 480 -19.68 5.10 23.79
CA THR A 480 -19.34 4.44 22.51
C THR A 480 -17.84 4.26 22.27
N THR A 481 -17.52 3.42 21.29
CA THR A 481 -16.23 3.31 20.64
C THR A 481 -16.23 4.22 19.41
N LEU A 482 -15.29 5.16 19.33
CA LEU A 482 -15.05 5.94 18.12
C LEU A 482 -14.11 5.16 17.22
N ILE A 483 -14.49 4.91 15.97
CA ILE A 483 -13.67 4.19 14.99
C ILE A 483 -13.44 5.11 13.79
N SER A 484 -12.17 5.37 13.50
CA SER A 484 -11.73 5.93 12.22
C SER A 484 -11.16 4.78 11.37
N ASP A 485 -11.84 4.41 10.30
CA ASP A 485 -11.45 3.28 9.44
C ASP A 485 -10.96 3.77 8.07
N GLY A 486 -9.66 4.05 7.97
CA GLY A 486 -9.02 4.45 6.71
C GLY A 486 -8.59 3.26 5.86
N ALA A 487 -8.08 3.51 4.65
CA ALA A 487 -7.62 2.47 3.73
C ALA A 487 -6.50 1.60 4.33
N ASP A 488 -5.54 2.22 5.02
CA ASP A 488 -4.35 1.54 5.55
C ASP A 488 -4.40 1.27 7.06
N TYR A 489 -5.07 2.14 7.80
CA TYR A 489 -5.08 2.14 9.26
C TYR A 489 -6.49 2.28 9.81
N ARG A 490 -6.72 1.59 10.92
CA ARG A 490 -7.90 1.80 11.76
C ARG A 490 -7.47 2.32 13.12
N THR A 491 -8.12 3.39 13.58
CA THR A 491 -7.92 3.92 14.93
C THR A 491 -9.20 3.74 15.72
N SER A 492 -9.11 3.21 16.94
CA SER A 492 -10.25 3.11 17.86
C SER A 492 -9.98 3.88 19.14
N ILE A 493 -10.98 4.59 19.65
CA ILE A 493 -10.97 5.24 20.97
C ILE A 493 -12.14 4.69 21.77
N ALA A 494 -11.85 4.00 22.86
CA ALA A 494 -12.86 3.45 23.77
C ALA A 494 -12.32 3.38 25.19
N ASN A 495 -13.12 3.83 26.17
CA ASN A 495 -12.84 3.66 27.60
C ASN A 495 -11.40 4.08 28.04
N GLY A 496 -10.92 5.24 27.59
CA GLY A 496 -9.58 5.73 27.94
C GLY A 496 -8.42 5.04 27.20
N LYS A 497 -8.73 4.13 26.26
CA LYS A 497 -7.77 3.44 25.39
C LYS A 497 -7.89 3.93 23.95
N MET A 498 -6.75 4.16 23.31
CA MET A 498 -6.62 4.48 21.90
C MET A 498 -5.70 3.45 21.23
N THR A 499 -6.16 2.82 20.16
CA THR A 499 -5.46 1.72 19.48
C THR A 499 -5.31 2.02 18.01
N TRP A 500 -4.14 1.70 17.45
CA TRP A 500 -3.86 1.78 16.01
C TRP A 500 -3.61 0.40 15.45
N TYR A 501 -4.42 0.04 14.46
CA TYR A 501 -4.35 -1.19 13.70
C TYR A 501 -3.84 -0.90 12.29
N SER A 502 -2.85 -1.65 11.82
CA SER A 502 -2.39 -1.59 10.44
C SER A 502 -2.97 -2.74 9.64
N LYS A 503 -3.69 -2.42 8.56
CA LYS A 503 -4.27 -3.39 7.65
C LYS A 503 -3.21 -4.11 6.83
N LYS A 504 -2.12 -3.43 6.48
CA LYS A 504 -0.96 -4.00 5.77
C LYS A 504 -0.30 -5.16 6.52
N VAL A 505 -0.12 -5.01 7.84
CA VAL A 505 0.50 -6.06 8.68
C VAL A 505 -0.53 -6.85 9.50
N ASN A 506 -1.81 -6.54 9.32
CA ASN A 506 -2.97 -7.21 9.91
C ASN A 506 -2.89 -7.38 11.45
N LYS A 507 -2.50 -6.32 12.17
CA LYS A 507 -2.38 -6.32 13.64
C LYS A 507 -2.36 -4.92 14.25
N ASP A 508 -2.56 -4.86 15.57
CA ASP A 508 -2.28 -3.65 16.37
C ASP A 508 -0.78 -3.36 16.39
N ILE A 509 -0.43 -2.10 16.17
CA ILE A 509 0.96 -1.62 16.14
C ILE A 509 1.27 -0.68 17.31
N MET A 510 0.24 -0.04 17.89
CA MET A 510 0.38 0.91 18.97
C MET A 510 -0.89 0.97 19.82
N GLU A 511 -0.69 1.16 21.12
CA GLU A 511 -1.75 1.34 22.11
C GLU A 511 -1.35 2.45 23.10
N LEU A 512 -2.27 3.38 23.34
CA LEU A 512 -2.22 4.34 24.45
C LEU A 512 -3.40 4.04 25.39
N GLU A 513 -3.16 3.94 26.68
CA GLU A 513 -4.20 3.62 27.67
C GLU A 513 -4.01 4.43 28.94
N ALA A 514 -5.07 5.10 29.39
CA ALA A 514 -5.11 5.69 30.71
C ALA A 514 -5.15 4.59 31.79
N ARG A 515 -4.26 4.68 32.79
CA ARG A 515 -4.17 3.72 33.89
C ARG A 515 -4.01 4.42 35.22
N ASP A 516 -4.61 3.84 36.25
CA ASP A 516 -4.36 4.22 37.63
C ASP A 516 -3.06 3.58 38.11
N TYR A 517 -2.16 4.38 38.66
CA TYR A 517 -0.96 3.87 39.29
C TYR A 517 -1.28 3.48 40.72
N VAL A 518 -1.68 2.22 40.94
CA VAL A 518 -2.32 1.71 42.18
C VAL A 518 -1.57 2.04 43.50
N SER A 519 -0.28 2.35 43.45
CA SER A 519 0.55 2.72 44.60
C SER A 519 0.69 4.23 44.85
N ALA A 520 0.06 5.09 44.04
CA ALA A 520 0.01 6.54 44.26
C ALA A 520 -1.35 7.11 43.79
N ASP A 521 -1.71 8.29 44.29
CA ASP A 521 -2.83 9.07 43.73
C ASP A 521 -2.39 9.74 42.43
N ALA A 522 -2.15 8.92 41.40
CA ALA A 522 -1.61 9.34 40.11
C ALA A 522 -2.23 8.54 38.96
N GLY A 523 -2.75 9.26 37.96
CA GLY A 523 -3.11 8.69 36.66
C GLY A 523 -1.94 8.81 35.68
N ILE A 524 -1.74 7.77 34.86
CA ILE A 524 -0.73 7.76 33.80
C ILE A 524 -1.37 7.45 32.45
N VAL A 525 -0.81 7.98 31.37
CA VAL A 525 -1.07 7.48 30.02
C VAL A 525 0.06 6.53 29.65
N SER A 526 -0.26 5.25 29.56
CA SER A 526 0.67 4.19 29.21
C SER A 526 0.75 4.04 27.70
N TYR A 527 1.96 4.12 27.14
CA TYR A 527 2.26 3.66 25.78
C TYR A 527 2.70 2.21 25.81
N THR A 528 1.99 1.35 25.07
CA THR A 528 2.36 -0.05 24.87
C THR A 528 2.70 -0.28 23.41
N MET A 529 3.99 -0.55 23.15
CA MET A 529 4.47 -0.97 21.84
C MET A 529 4.08 -2.43 21.59
N LYS A 530 3.43 -2.71 20.46
CA LYS A 530 3.14 -4.08 20.01
C LYS A 530 4.29 -4.59 19.13
N THR A 531 4.41 -5.91 18.99
CA THR A 531 5.47 -6.53 18.18
C THR A 531 5.46 -5.99 16.75
N GLY A 532 6.61 -5.52 16.27
CA GLY A 532 6.72 -4.91 14.93
C GLY A 532 6.15 -3.48 14.83
N GLY A 533 5.79 -2.88 15.96
CA GLY A 533 5.32 -1.50 16.07
C GLY A 533 6.40 -0.55 16.58
N GLY A 534 6.10 0.74 16.57
CA GLY A 534 7.01 1.77 17.06
C GLY A 534 6.36 3.15 17.15
N PHE A 535 7.07 4.06 17.81
CA PHE A 535 6.68 5.45 17.98
C PHE A 535 7.88 6.34 17.63
N MET A 536 7.66 7.38 16.84
CA MET A 536 8.70 8.32 16.42
C MET A 536 8.20 9.75 16.54
N ILE A 537 9.04 10.61 17.11
CA ILE A 537 8.90 12.06 17.05
C ILE A 537 9.97 12.57 16.10
N ARG A 538 9.55 13.35 15.11
CA ARG A 538 10.43 14.03 14.16
C ARG A 538 10.26 15.54 14.29
N ASN A 539 11.31 16.29 13.96
CA ASN A 539 11.19 17.73 13.82
C ASN A 539 10.50 18.10 12.48
N PRO A 540 10.13 19.37 12.25
CA PRO A 540 9.47 19.78 11.00
C PRO A 540 10.29 19.51 9.72
N GLN A 541 11.62 19.39 9.82
CA GLN A 541 12.49 19.00 8.71
C GLN A 541 12.55 17.48 8.46
N GLY A 542 11.82 16.67 9.23
CA GLY A 542 11.77 15.22 9.11
C GLY A 542 12.89 14.46 9.84
N ASN A 543 13.79 15.17 10.53
CA ASN A 543 14.86 14.54 11.31
C ASN A 543 14.28 13.88 12.57
N LEU A 544 14.80 12.69 12.90
CA LEU A 544 14.45 12.00 14.13
C LEU A 544 14.80 12.88 15.35
N VAL A 545 13.89 12.99 16.31
CA VAL A 545 14.13 13.59 17.64
C VAL A 545 14.18 12.48 18.68
N PHE A 546 13.19 11.59 18.64
CA PHE A 546 13.03 10.49 19.58
C PHE A 546 12.34 9.33 18.89
N SER A 547 12.78 8.10 19.11
CA SER A 547 12.02 6.92 18.70
C SER A 547 12.21 5.74 19.63
N THR A 548 11.17 4.90 19.65
CA THR A 548 11.25 3.51 20.08
C THR A 548 10.59 2.65 19.02
N TRP A 549 11.20 1.51 18.68
CA TRP A 549 10.54 0.53 17.82
C TRP A 549 10.97 -0.89 18.17
N ASP A 550 10.16 -1.87 17.79
CA ASP A 550 10.53 -3.28 17.74
C ASP A 550 10.55 -3.73 16.29
N ASN A 551 11.68 -4.27 15.82
CA ASN A 551 11.84 -4.81 14.47
C ASN A 551 11.15 -6.17 14.26
N GLY A 552 10.25 -6.57 15.17
CA GLY A 552 9.50 -7.82 15.12
C GLY A 552 10.21 -9.01 15.76
N ASN A 553 11.35 -8.77 16.41
CA ASN A 553 12.14 -9.79 17.12
C ASN A 553 12.09 -9.62 18.64
N ASN A 554 11.18 -8.78 19.15
CA ASN A 554 11.00 -8.50 20.57
C ASN A 554 12.27 -7.92 21.22
N ARG A 555 13.06 -7.17 20.43
CA ARG A 555 14.24 -6.44 20.89
C ARG A 555 14.00 -4.95 20.70
N PRO A 556 13.18 -4.35 21.60
CA PRO A 556 12.89 -2.93 21.52
C PRO A 556 14.17 -2.13 21.71
N PHE A 557 14.27 -0.98 21.06
CA PHE A 557 15.32 -0.02 21.35
C PHE A 557 14.78 1.39 21.48
N LEU A 558 15.58 2.23 22.12
CA LEU A 558 15.33 3.65 22.32
C LEU A 558 16.42 4.45 21.60
N SER A 559 16.03 5.43 20.80
CA SER A 559 16.95 6.30 20.05
C SER A 559 16.59 7.77 20.23
N PHE A 560 17.62 8.62 20.29
CA PHE A 560 17.50 10.07 20.30
C PHE A 560 18.25 10.63 19.09
N GLY A 561 17.56 11.39 18.24
CA GLY A 561 18.18 12.09 17.11
C GLY A 561 18.50 13.52 17.50
N ALA A 562 19.67 13.75 18.10
CA ALA A 562 20.10 15.09 18.47
C ALA A 562 21.62 15.26 18.27
N PRO A 563 22.08 16.31 17.56
CA PRO A 563 23.49 16.66 17.51
C PRO A 563 24.02 17.17 18.87
N ASN A 564 23.13 17.59 19.77
CA ASN A 564 23.44 18.01 21.14
C ASN A 564 22.46 17.35 22.12
N PHE A 565 22.67 16.07 22.45
CA PHE A 565 21.94 15.45 23.56
C PHE A 565 22.39 16.11 24.87
N ARG A 566 21.56 17.05 25.38
CA ARG A 566 21.77 17.70 26.68
C ARG A 566 20.75 17.15 27.67
N TYR A 567 21.21 16.30 28.57
CA TYR A 567 20.46 15.94 29.75
C TYR A 567 20.71 17.01 30.83
N SER A 568 19.73 17.87 31.09
CA SER A 568 19.75 18.79 32.23
C SER A 568 18.68 18.36 33.22
N ASN A 569 19.08 17.79 34.35
CA ASN A 569 18.14 17.41 35.39
C ASN A 569 17.93 18.62 36.34
N ALA A 570 16.84 19.35 36.16
CA ALA A 570 16.51 20.50 37.01
C ALA A 570 15.91 20.10 38.38
N SER A 571 15.73 18.80 38.67
CA SER A 571 15.13 18.34 39.94
C SER A 571 15.84 17.11 40.51
N TYR A 572 16.87 17.40 41.32
CA TYR A 572 17.45 16.69 42.48
C TYR A 572 17.23 15.17 42.69
N VAL A 573 18.34 14.41 42.65
CA VAL A 573 18.74 13.54 43.77
C VAL A 573 20.15 13.97 44.18
N THR A 574 20.25 14.76 45.26
CA THR A 574 21.52 15.05 45.93
C THR A 574 21.91 13.86 46.81
N SER A 575 22.80 13.00 46.33
CA SER A 575 23.82 12.47 47.23
C SER A 575 24.95 13.50 47.24
N GLY A 576 25.29 14.02 48.43
CA GLY A 576 26.15 15.18 48.62
C GLY A 576 27.40 15.20 47.73
N ASP A 577 27.72 16.42 47.31
CA ASP A 577 29.00 16.87 46.72
C ASP A 577 29.28 16.56 45.24
N GLY A 578 28.28 16.62 44.37
CA GLY A 578 28.50 16.88 42.95
C GLY A 578 27.37 16.42 42.03
N SER A 579 27.11 17.19 40.98
CA SER A 579 26.20 16.81 39.89
C SER A 579 26.81 15.65 39.08
N SER A 580 26.48 14.41 39.45
CA SER A 580 26.91 13.20 38.71
C SER A 580 25.76 12.61 37.87
N LEU A 581 26.05 12.27 36.62
CA LEU A 581 25.24 11.32 35.85
C LEU A 581 25.51 9.91 36.40
N SER A 582 24.55 9.35 37.14
CA SER A 582 24.65 7.96 37.64
C SER A 582 24.14 6.97 36.59
N ILE A 583 25.01 6.10 36.08
CA ILE A 583 24.62 4.93 35.27
C ILE A 583 24.75 3.70 36.17
N ASN A 584 23.65 3.29 36.82
CA ASN A 584 23.62 2.09 37.65
C ASN A 584 23.38 0.85 36.77
N GLY A 585 24.43 0.10 36.48
CA GLY A 585 24.31 -1.25 35.91
C GLY A 585 23.97 -2.26 37.01
N SER A 586 22.93 -3.07 36.82
CA SER A 586 22.72 -4.25 37.65
C SER A 586 23.86 -5.26 37.47
N ALA A 587 24.16 -6.06 38.50
CA ALA A 587 25.22 -7.07 38.47
C ALA A 587 25.17 -7.90 37.17
N GLY A 588 26.30 -8.00 36.46
CA GLY A 588 26.44 -8.75 35.20
C GLY A 588 26.47 -7.92 33.91
N ASN A 589 26.21 -6.61 33.96
CA ASN A 589 26.20 -5.76 32.77
C ASN A 589 27.52 -4.98 32.59
N SER A 590 28.09 -5.02 31.39
CA SER A 590 29.16 -4.09 30.99
C SER A 590 28.57 -2.86 30.31
N TRP A 591 29.13 -1.68 30.55
CA TRP A 591 28.73 -0.46 29.86
C TRP A 591 29.87 0.10 29.01
N GLU A 592 29.52 0.63 27.83
CA GLU A 592 30.47 1.04 26.80
C GLU A 592 30.16 2.45 26.29
N PHE A 593 31.19 3.28 26.11
CA PHE A 593 31.14 4.55 25.41
C PHE A 593 32.01 4.46 24.15
N LYS A 594 31.39 4.56 22.97
CA LYS A 594 32.07 4.41 21.67
C LYS A 594 32.15 5.75 20.93
N VAL A 595 33.36 6.19 20.62
CA VAL A 595 33.62 7.42 19.85
C VAL A 595 34.65 7.14 18.77
N ALA A 596 34.28 7.37 17.51
CA ALA A 596 35.18 7.25 16.34
C ALA A 596 36.01 5.95 16.32
N GLY A 597 35.39 4.80 16.66
CA GLY A 597 36.03 3.49 16.68
C GLY A 597 36.79 3.15 17.98
N ARG A 598 36.87 4.07 18.94
CA ARG A 598 37.46 3.84 20.28
C ARG A 598 36.36 3.53 21.28
N THR A 599 36.64 2.63 22.23
CA THR A 599 35.67 2.18 23.24
C THR A 599 36.24 2.40 24.63
N MET A 600 35.57 3.19 25.47
CA MET A 600 35.74 3.13 26.92
C MET A 600 34.76 2.12 27.46
N LYS A 601 35.22 1.14 28.24
CA LYS A 601 34.36 0.06 28.75
C LYS A 601 34.57 -0.14 30.24
N PHE A 602 33.48 -0.23 30.97
CA PHE A 602 33.47 -0.81 32.30
C PHE A 602 32.91 -2.22 32.19
N THR A 603 33.74 -3.20 32.53
CA THR A 603 33.37 -4.62 32.49
C THR A 603 32.59 -5.00 33.75
N SER A 604 31.89 -6.13 33.69
CA SER A 604 31.01 -6.62 34.76
C SER A 604 31.76 -7.00 36.05
N ASP A 605 33.08 -7.15 36.00
CA ASP A 605 34.00 -7.38 37.11
C ASP A 605 34.58 -6.06 37.69
N GLY A 606 34.12 -4.91 37.20
CA GLY A 606 34.54 -3.60 37.69
C GLY A 606 35.84 -3.06 37.07
N MET A 607 36.42 -3.73 36.07
CA MET A 607 37.56 -3.16 35.35
C MET A 607 37.14 -2.04 34.40
N LEU A 608 37.99 -1.01 34.31
CA LEU A 608 37.90 0.07 33.35
C LEU A 608 38.93 -0.14 32.23
N THR A 609 38.46 -0.36 31.01
CA THR A 609 39.29 -0.57 29.81
C THR A 609 39.23 0.66 28.91
N LEU A 610 40.40 1.22 28.59
CA LEU A 610 40.58 2.56 28.01
C LEU A 610 41.56 2.60 26.81
N PRO A 611 41.41 1.74 25.78
CA PRO A 611 42.32 1.69 24.66
C PRO A 611 42.34 3.02 23.89
N GLY A 612 43.49 3.71 23.89
CA GLY A 612 43.69 4.95 23.14
C GLY A 612 42.88 6.14 23.65
N CYS A 613 42.57 6.16 24.94
CA CYS A 613 41.81 7.22 25.60
C CYS A 613 42.72 8.24 26.32
N PHE A 614 42.26 9.49 26.40
CA PHE A 614 42.98 10.62 26.98
C PHE A 614 42.41 10.99 28.36
N PHE A 615 43.26 11.11 29.38
CA PHE A 615 42.90 11.68 30.69
C PHE A 615 43.71 12.94 30.95
N GLY A 616 43.02 14.09 30.97
CA GLY A 616 43.66 15.37 31.26
C GLY A 616 42.65 16.51 31.45
N SER A 617 43.01 17.47 32.29
CA SER A 617 42.42 18.81 32.30
C SER A 617 43.21 19.71 31.35
N TRP A 618 42.53 20.47 30.50
CA TRP A 618 43.18 21.44 29.61
C TRP A 618 43.86 22.60 30.36
N GLU A 619 43.47 22.86 31.61
CA GLU A 619 43.94 24.03 32.37
C GLU A 619 45.27 23.79 33.11
N ASP A 620 45.60 22.57 33.54
CA ASP A 620 46.75 22.31 34.44
C ASP A 620 47.89 21.45 33.85
N GLY A 621 47.77 20.99 32.60
CA GLY A 621 48.82 20.22 31.91
C GLY A 621 49.29 18.95 32.64
N LYS A 622 48.44 18.35 33.48
CA LYS A 622 48.68 17.03 34.10
C LYS A 622 48.08 15.97 33.18
N LEU A 623 48.93 15.17 32.52
CA LEU A 623 48.52 14.24 31.46
C LEU A 623 49.08 12.84 31.69
N ALA A 624 48.22 11.82 31.56
CA ALA A 624 48.60 10.42 31.43
C ALA A 624 47.91 9.81 30.19
N ARG A 625 48.69 9.19 29.30
CA ARG A 625 48.20 8.56 28.07
C ARG A 625 48.38 7.05 28.15
N PHE A 626 47.29 6.32 27.95
CA PHE A 626 47.27 4.86 27.88
C PHE A 626 47.07 4.43 26.43
N GLU A 627 48.14 3.95 25.81
CA GLU A 627 48.10 3.36 24.48
C GLU A 627 47.99 1.84 24.57
N GLN A 628 47.67 1.19 23.46
CA GLN A 628 47.57 -0.27 23.40
C GLN A 628 48.89 -0.98 23.79
N SER A 629 50.03 -0.28 23.74
CA SER A 629 51.38 -0.85 23.97
C SER A 629 52.27 -0.04 24.92
N THR A 630 51.93 1.20 25.27
CA THR A 630 52.78 2.06 26.11
C THR A 630 51.96 2.94 27.07
N VAL A 631 52.59 3.33 28.17
CA VAL A 631 52.09 4.36 29.07
C VAL A 631 53.05 5.54 29.02
N GLN A 632 52.56 6.72 28.62
CA GLN A 632 53.34 7.96 28.58
C GLN A 632 52.86 8.90 29.70
N VAL A 633 53.82 9.45 30.46
CA VAL A 633 53.58 10.41 31.54
C VAL A 633 54.38 11.68 31.24
N TYR A 634 53.70 12.82 31.08
CA TYR A 634 54.32 14.09 30.62
C TYR A 634 54.96 14.94 31.73
N LYS A 635 54.71 14.59 32.99
CA LYS A 635 55.27 15.26 34.19
C LYS A 635 55.86 14.20 35.13
N ASP A 636 55.90 14.47 36.42
CA ASP A 636 56.44 13.56 37.41
C ASP A 636 55.64 12.26 37.49
N PHE A 637 56.33 11.14 37.32
CA PHE A 637 55.80 9.81 37.64
C PHE A 637 56.24 9.41 39.04
N THR A 638 55.38 9.63 40.03
CA THR A 638 55.65 9.23 41.42
C THR A 638 55.11 7.84 41.69
N VAL A 639 56.00 6.86 41.87
CA VAL A 639 55.64 5.50 42.31
C VAL A 639 55.91 5.39 43.82
N ARG A 640 54.95 4.85 44.57
CA ARG A 640 55.17 4.39 45.95
C ARG A 640 55.21 2.86 45.93
N GLY A 641 56.29 2.26 46.43
CA GLY A 641 56.53 0.81 46.35
C GLY A 641 57.65 0.45 45.37
N THR A 642 57.70 -0.81 44.90
CA THR A 642 58.75 -1.32 44.02
C THR A 642 58.53 -0.95 42.54
N LYS A 643 59.57 -0.49 41.83
CA LYS A 643 59.58 -0.21 40.38
C LYS A 643 60.38 -1.30 39.66
N ASN A 644 59.70 -2.37 39.25
CA ASN A 644 60.33 -3.54 38.63
C ASN A 644 60.11 -3.56 37.11
N SER A 645 61.14 -3.98 36.36
CA SER A 645 61.02 -4.52 35.01
C SER A 645 60.73 -6.02 35.07
N THR A 646 59.73 -6.48 34.33
CA THR A 646 59.47 -7.92 34.16
C THR A 646 60.34 -8.47 33.04
N VAL A 647 61.08 -9.56 33.32
CA VAL A 647 61.99 -10.21 32.38
C VAL A 647 61.63 -11.70 32.28
N PRO A 648 61.40 -12.23 31.06
CA PRO A 648 61.25 -13.67 30.88
C PRO A 648 62.59 -14.36 31.06
N THR A 649 62.58 -15.46 31.80
CA THR A 649 63.68 -16.40 31.95
C THR A 649 63.25 -17.75 31.37
N GLU A 650 64.17 -18.50 30.81
CA GLU A 650 63.90 -19.78 30.13
C GLU A 650 63.41 -20.83 31.13
N HIS A 651 64.08 -20.93 32.29
CA HIS A 651 63.80 -21.99 33.27
C HIS A 651 63.00 -21.52 34.47
N TYR A 652 62.93 -20.21 34.72
CA TYR A 652 62.35 -19.68 35.95
C TYR A 652 61.04 -18.88 35.71
N GLY A 653 60.61 -18.68 34.47
CA GLY A 653 59.40 -17.91 34.15
C GLY A 653 59.63 -16.40 34.22
N GLN A 654 58.62 -15.62 34.60
CA GLN A 654 58.77 -14.15 34.67
C GLN A 654 59.48 -13.73 35.97
N ARG A 655 60.48 -12.85 35.87
CA ARG A 655 61.22 -12.29 37.01
C ARG A 655 61.08 -10.78 37.07
N LEU A 656 60.88 -10.26 38.27
CA LEU A 656 60.82 -8.83 38.54
C LEU A 656 62.21 -8.37 38.99
N LEU A 657 62.82 -7.47 38.21
CA LEU A 657 64.12 -6.88 38.51
C LEU A 657 63.99 -5.37 38.62
N ASN A 658 64.57 -4.78 39.66
CA ASN A 658 64.62 -3.31 39.78
C ASN A 658 65.53 -2.75 38.68
N ALA A 659 65.05 -1.73 37.98
CA ALA A 659 65.79 -1.14 36.86
C ALA A 659 66.87 -0.15 37.37
N TYR A 660 68.07 -0.23 36.78
CA TYR A 660 69.09 0.82 36.89
C TYR A 660 68.78 1.96 35.93
N GLU A 661 68.73 3.19 36.42
CA GLU A 661 68.58 4.37 35.58
C GLU A 661 69.95 4.80 35.03
N THR A 662 70.32 4.21 33.90
CA THR A 662 71.60 4.45 33.21
C THR A 662 71.37 4.70 31.71
N PRO A 663 72.34 5.31 30.98
CA PRO A 663 72.24 5.50 29.53
C PRO A 663 72.08 4.21 28.71
N GLU A 664 72.48 3.08 29.29
CA GLU A 664 72.38 1.71 28.76
C GLU A 664 71.56 0.84 29.74
N TYR A 665 71.03 -0.28 29.29
CA TYR A 665 70.18 -1.14 30.11
C TYR A 665 71.02 -2.15 30.90
N TYR A 666 71.13 -1.93 32.22
CA TYR A 666 71.86 -2.82 33.14
C TYR A 666 70.95 -3.42 34.20
N PHE A 667 71.29 -4.64 34.63
CA PHE A 667 70.89 -5.18 35.93
C PHE A 667 72.12 -5.40 36.79
N ALA A 668 71.92 -5.40 38.10
CA ALA A 668 72.98 -5.65 39.05
C ALA A 668 72.56 -6.67 40.11
N ASP A 669 73.53 -7.41 40.58
CA ASP A 669 73.43 -8.27 41.75
C ASP A 669 74.49 -7.90 42.77
N TYR A 670 74.14 -8.08 44.05
CA TYR A 670 74.99 -7.71 45.17
C TYR A 670 75.12 -8.87 46.13
N GLY A 671 76.31 -9.02 46.69
CA GLY A 671 76.50 -9.95 47.79
C GLY A 671 77.77 -9.68 48.56
N GLU A 672 78.02 -10.59 49.49
CA GLU A 672 79.20 -10.61 50.32
C GLU A 672 79.83 -12.00 50.25
N ALA A 673 81.17 -12.05 50.32
CA ALA A 673 81.92 -13.29 50.32
C ALA A 673 83.14 -13.15 51.25
N VAL A 674 83.53 -14.23 51.91
CA VAL A 674 84.71 -14.26 52.80
C VAL A 674 85.81 -15.07 52.12
N THR A 675 87.02 -14.50 52.02
CA THR A 675 88.16 -15.22 51.45
C THR A 675 88.63 -16.35 52.35
N GLY A 676 89.06 -17.47 51.77
CA GLY A 676 89.56 -18.62 52.52
C GLY A 676 90.96 -18.38 53.10
N ASP A 677 91.55 -19.45 53.65
CA ASP A 677 92.91 -19.44 54.21
C ASP A 677 93.99 -19.14 53.16
N ASP A 678 93.69 -19.33 51.88
CA ASP A 678 94.54 -18.98 50.74
C ASP A 678 94.32 -17.55 50.23
N GLY A 679 93.45 -16.77 50.87
CA GLY A 679 93.12 -15.41 50.47
C GLY A 679 92.15 -15.30 49.29
N LYS A 680 91.53 -16.40 48.83
CA LYS A 680 90.65 -16.43 47.66
C LYS A 680 89.21 -16.82 48.01
N VAL A 681 88.24 -16.34 47.23
CA VAL A 681 86.86 -16.84 47.25
C VAL A 681 86.27 -16.86 45.85
N ARG A 682 85.58 -17.95 45.52
CA ARG A 682 84.78 -18.08 44.30
C ARG A 682 83.36 -17.59 44.58
N VAL A 683 82.85 -16.71 43.73
CA VAL A 683 81.46 -16.23 43.75
C VAL A 683 80.78 -16.73 42.48
N ASP A 684 79.85 -17.66 42.63
CA ASP A 684 79.01 -18.13 41.53
C ASP A 684 77.89 -17.13 41.25
N ILE A 685 77.61 -16.89 39.96
CA ILE A 685 76.53 -15.99 39.53
C ILE A 685 75.20 -16.72 39.71
N ASP A 686 74.20 -16.04 40.30
CA ASP A 686 72.89 -16.63 40.51
C ASP A 686 72.29 -17.12 39.17
N PRO A 687 71.88 -18.40 39.05
CA PRO A 687 71.37 -18.95 37.79
C PRO A 687 70.12 -18.24 37.24
N MET A 688 69.29 -17.67 38.12
CA MET A 688 68.10 -16.91 37.71
C MET A 688 68.49 -15.53 37.21
N PHE A 689 69.48 -14.89 37.84
CA PHE A 689 70.04 -13.63 37.37
C PHE A 689 70.77 -13.81 36.03
N ALA A 690 71.52 -14.90 35.87
CA ALA A 690 72.25 -15.24 34.65
C ALA A 690 71.37 -15.30 33.39
N GLU A 691 70.11 -15.74 33.52
CA GLU A 691 69.14 -15.77 32.40
C GLU A 691 68.59 -14.38 32.03
N THR A 692 68.89 -13.35 32.82
CA THR A 692 68.36 -11.98 32.62
C THR A 692 69.39 -11.01 32.05
N VAL A 693 70.67 -11.38 32.05
CA VAL A 693 71.79 -10.52 31.67
C VAL A 693 72.74 -11.20 30.68
N ASN A 694 73.53 -10.39 29.98
CA ASN A 694 74.60 -10.87 29.11
C ASN A 694 75.91 -11.01 29.89
N LEU A 695 76.30 -12.25 30.18
CA LEU A 695 77.51 -12.59 30.95
C LEU A 695 78.80 -12.65 30.11
N SER A 696 78.74 -12.36 28.81
CA SER A 696 79.98 -12.27 28.00
C SER A 696 80.82 -11.04 28.35
N ARG A 697 80.21 -10.01 28.96
CA ARG A 697 80.83 -8.72 29.32
C ARG A 697 80.14 -8.11 30.55
N TYR A 698 80.35 -8.69 31.73
CA TYR A 698 79.92 -8.11 33.00
C TYR A 698 81.04 -7.32 33.67
N MET A 699 80.69 -6.45 34.61
CA MET A 699 81.63 -5.67 35.41
C MET A 699 81.50 -6.07 36.88
N THR A 700 82.62 -6.42 37.50
CA THR A 700 82.67 -6.68 38.94
C THR A 700 83.33 -5.51 39.67
N HIS A 701 82.72 -5.09 40.77
CA HIS A 701 83.31 -4.14 41.70
C HIS A 701 83.36 -4.78 43.08
N VAL A 702 84.57 -4.82 43.66
CA VAL A 702 84.80 -5.42 44.98
C VAL A 702 85.29 -4.38 45.98
N THR A 703 84.81 -4.46 47.21
CA THR A 703 85.22 -3.58 48.31
C THR A 703 85.50 -4.42 49.56
N PRO A 704 86.76 -4.54 50.02
CA PRO A 704 87.06 -5.24 51.26
C PRO A 704 86.61 -4.43 52.47
N THR A 705 86.24 -5.12 53.55
CA THR A 705 85.84 -4.48 54.83
C THR A 705 87.02 -4.07 55.70
N GLU A 706 88.22 -4.52 55.35
CA GLU A 706 89.48 -4.14 55.98
C GLU A 706 90.45 -3.53 54.96
N LEU A 707 91.46 -2.80 55.44
CA LEU A 707 92.50 -2.21 54.59
C LEU A 707 93.47 -3.30 54.10
N VAL A 708 93.13 -3.91 52.97
CA VAL A 708 93.92 -4.93 52.27
C VAL A 708 93.94 -4.66 50.76
N LEU A 709 94.91 -5.24 50.06
CA LEU A 709 94.81 -5.31 48.59
C LEU A 709 93.72 -6.34 48.26
N CYS A 710 92.76 -5.96 47.41
CA CYS A 710 91.63 -6.77 47.01
C CYS A 710 91.37 -6.56 45.53
N ALA A 711 91.26 -7.63 44.75
CA ALA A 711 90.97 -7.57 43.33
C ALA A 711 90.19 -8.81 42.89
N VAL A 712 89.46 -8.69 41.78
CA VAL A 712 88.97 -9.85 41.05
C VAL A 712 90.09 -10.35 40.15
N THR A 713 90.57 -11.57 40.36
CA THR A 713 91.73 -12.14 39.65
C THR A 713 91.33 -13.14 38.57
N HIS A 714 90.06 -13.53 38.53
CA HIS A 714 89.49 -14.35 37.47
C HIS A 714 88.02 -14.02 37.25
N GLU A 715 87.59 -13.91 36.00
CA GLU A 715 86.20 -13.74 35.58
C GLU A 715 85.89 -14.80 34.53
N ASP A 716 84.87 -15.62 34.78
CA ASP A 716 84.33 -16.61 33.86
C ASP A 716 82.83 -16.35 33.66
N ILE A 717 82.18 -17.07 32.74
CA ILE A 717 80.78 -16.84 32.39
C ILE A 717 79.80 -17.14 33.52
N ASP A 718 80.16 -18.01 34.47
CA ASP A 718 79.28 -18.48 35.56
C ASP A 718 79.79 -18.10 36.96
N HIS A 719 81.00 -17.55 37.07
CA HIS A 719 81.61 -17.19 38.35
C HIS A 719 82.75 -16.18 38.20
N PHE A 720 83.14 -15.57 39.32
CA PHE A 720 84.38 -14.81 39.43
C PHE A 720 85.13 -15.14 40.72
N ILE A 721 86.44 -14.89 40.74
CA ILE A 721 87.32 -15.16 41.89
C ILE A 721 87.84 -13.84 42.45
N ILE A 722 87.57 -13.60 43.74
CA ILE A 722 88.09 -12.48 44.50
C ILE A 722 89.34 -12.95 45.27
N GLU A 723 90.42 -12.18 45.20
CA GLU A 723 91.66 -12.43 45.94
C GLU A 723 92.03 -11.23 46.81
N THR A 724 92.48 -11.53 48.04
CA THR A 724 92.84 -10.54 49.05
C THR A 724 94.25 -10.82 49.60
N SER A 725 94.98 -9.78 49.99
CA SER A 725 96.33 -9.93 50.56
C SER A 725 96.37 -10.54 51.97
N LYS A 726 95.21 -10.81 52.58
CA LYS A 726 95.08 -11.49 53.88
C LYS A 726 93.95 -12.54 53.79
N PRO A 727 94.08 -13.69 54.45
CA PRO A 727 93.00 -14.66 54.51
C PRO A 727 91.83 -14.17 55.36
N ASN A 728 90.65 -14.78 55.18
CA ASN A 728 89.46 -14.56 56.00
C ASN A 728 88.92 -13.11 55.99
N VAL A 729 89.06 -12.40 54.86
CA VAL A 729 88.55 -11.03 54.68
C VAL A 729 87.14 -11.06 54.09
N LEU A 730 86.20 -10.38 54.74
CA LEU A 730 84.87 -10.13 54.17
C LEU A 730 84.96 -9.06 53.06
N VAL A 731 84.50 -9.42 51.87
CA VAL A 731 84.47 -8.57 50.68
C VAL A 731 83.03 -8.42 50.21
N ARG A 732 82.61 -7.18 49.97
CA ARG A 732 81.34 -6.86 49.31
C ARG A 732 81.57 -6.78 47.81
N TRP A 733 80.68 -7.37 47.02
CA TRP A 733 80.76 -7.35 45.57
C TRP A 733 79.49 -6.81 44.94
N ASN A 734 79.66 -6.18 43.77
CA ASN A 734 78.59 -5.71 42.90
C ASN A 734 78.93 -6.18 41.49
N LEU A 735 78.05 -7.01 40.92
CA LEU A 735 78.13 -7.45 39.54
C LEU A 735 77.09 -6.67 38.74
N VAL A 736 77.54 -5.95 37.70
CA VAL A 736 76.67 -5.20 36.80
C VAL A 736 76.83 -5.75 35.39
N ALA A 737 75.73 -6.13 34.74
CA ALA A 737 75.73 -6.73 33.41
C ALA A 737 74.58 -6.19 32.56
N HIS A 738 74.80 -6.11 31.24
CA HIS A 738 73.76 -5.62 30.32
C HIS A 738 72.55 -6.53 30.39
N ARG A 739 71.35 -5.94 30.35
CA ARG A 739 70.11 -6.70 30.18
C ARG A 739 70.16 -7.47 28.87
N LEU A 740 69.89 -8.77 28.93
CA LEU A 740 69.92 -9.65 27.76
C LEU A 740 68.94 -9.15 26.68
N GLY A 741 69.44 -8.96 25.45
CA GLY A 741 68.69 -8.46 24.29
C GLY A 741 68.59 -6.93 24.15
N TYR A 742 69.22 -6.17 25.06
CA TYR A 742 69.21 -4.70 25.06
C TYR A 742 70.63 -4.11 25.00
N GLU A 743 71.63 -4.92 24.67
CA GLU A 743 73.07 -4.60 24.74
C GLU A 743 73.45 -3.40 23.86
N ASP A 744 72.85 -3.29 22.67
CA ASP A 744 73.15 -2.24 21.69
C ASP A 744 72.24 -1.01 21.81
N ILE A 745 71.46 -0.90 22.88
CA ILE A 745 70.51 0.20 23.07
C ILE A 745 71.10 1.23 24.04
N ARG A 746 71.45 2.40 23.50
CA ARG A 746 71.95 3.55 24.25
C ARG A 746 71.27 4.84 23.78
N LEU A 747 70.72 5.62 24.70
CA LEU A 747 70.18 6.98 24.46
C LEU A 747 69.36 7.12 23.16
N LYS A 748 68.39 6.23 22.93
CA LYS A 748 67.50 6.34 21.76
C LYS A 748 66.69 7.64 21.85
N GLU A 749 66.56 8.32 20.71
CA GLU A 749 65.69 9.49 20.57
C GLU A 749 64.22 9.10 20.77
N ASP A 750 63.48 9.89 21.55
CA ASP A 750 62.02 9.75 21.67
C ASP A 750 61.35 10.40 20.47
N THR A 751 61.21 9.63 19.39
CA THR A 751 60.58 10.10 18.14
C THR A 751 59.07 10.30 18.26
N ALA A 752 58.44 9.89 19.38
CA ALA A 752 57.02 10.11 19.66
C ALA A 752 56.77 11.42 20.41
N TYR A 753 57.82 12.14 20.82
CA TYR A 753 57.72 13.41 21.53
C TYR A 753 57.34 14.56 20.57
N ASP A 754 56.10 15.05 20.67
CA ASP A 754 55.67 16.25 19.97
C ASP A 754 56.09 17.50 20.76
N SER A 755 57.15 18.15 20.27
CA SER A 755 57.71 19.38 20.84
C SER A 755 56.75 20.58 20.87
N THR A 756 55.64 20.54 20.16
CA THR A 756 54.68 21.68 20.10
C THR A 756 53.83 21.83 21.36
N VAL A 757 53.86 20.86 22.29
CA VAL A 757 52.94 20.80 23.45
C VAL A 757 53.48 21.48 24.71
N LEU A 758 54.78 21.77 24.81
CA LEU A 758 55.37 22.37 26.02
C LEU A 758 56.59 23.24 25.66
N ASP A 759 56.35 24.51 25.39
CA ASP A 759 57.43 25.49 25.42
C ASP A 759 56.96 26.78 26.08
N GLN A 760 57.27 26.94 27.38
CA GLN A 760 57.30 28.25 28.03
C GLN A 760 57.93 28.31 29.44
N LYS A 761 58.68 27.30 29.92
CA LYS A 761 59.32 27.38 31.26
C LYS A 761 60.73 26.80 31.38
N ARG A 762 61.54 26.84 30.30
CA ARG A 762 62.99 26.66 30.42
C ARG A 762 63.76 27.64 29.54
N PHE A 763 63.77 28.90 29.98
CA PHE A 763 64.96 29.74 30.00
C PHE A 763 65.18 30.19 31.44
#